data_AF-A0A7C1Z0B5-F1
#
_entry.id   AF-A0A7C1Z0B5-F1
#
_cell.length_a   1.000
_cell.length_b   1.000
_cell.length_c   1.000
_cell.angle_alpha   90.00
_cell.angle_beta   90.00
_cell.angle_gamma   90.00
#
_symmetry.space_group_name_H-M   'P 1'
#
loop_
_entity.id
_entity.type
_entity.pdbx_description
1 polymer ?
#
loop_
_entity_poly.entity_id
_entity_poly.type
_entity_poly.pdbx_seq_one_letter_code
_entity_poly.pdbx_strand_id
1 'polypeptide(L)'
;HIMMQLAEFSDRLVVMSERSVEFLRDIYQVPDEKIALIHHGIPDVPFVESDAYKDKFGVSGKKIILTFGLLSPGKGIDVVIDALPEIVKAHPQVIYMVVGATHPHLKAEQGEDCRNSLHMRAKALGVADHIVFHDRFVADEDLLEFIGAADIYVTPYQNEAQIISGTLAYALGMGKAVVSTPYWHAQELLADDRGRLVPFRDQAALAREVIDLLDHPDECRAIQERAYRYGRQMVWSDVGRRYLDIFADAKRQRLRKNVPERQIETLGLRQQRLPEIKLEYLRRMTDDTGMLQHAKYTVPDRTHGYCVDDNARALIVVVTLQDLQPLDSALSGPAAIYLSFLGHAFNAQTGRFRNFMSYDRCWLEETGSEDSHGRAVWGLGVAVALGRDKGLVGFAVDLFNRALDATEHFTYPRAIAFAIIGIHAYLSRYSGDSRAKKMRKILSDRLMQKFRDFATEDWPWCEATLTYDNARLPQALLLSGQWLPDCEMLDMGLRALNWLKQVQTDANGHHFSAIGNHGWFPKGGEKAQFDQQPIEAAAMVDACIEAFNCTRDEEWIAYAYRCLNWYQGENDLRVPLNDHATGGCRDGLEAQGANENQGAESTLCWLTALLAVYNHCGWDRVTSPREPGEESSQPGVDKVS
;
A
#
# COMPACT_ATOMS: atom_id res chain seq x y z
N HIS A 1 -9.57 -8.07 -7.29
CA HIS A 1 -9.22 -7.26 -6.09
C HIS A 1 -9.13 -5.77 -6.44
N ILE A 2 -8.28 -5.37 -7.39
CA ILE A 2 -8.07 -3.96 -7.80
C ILE A 2 -9.38 -3.19 -8.13
N MET A 3 -10.27 -3.76 -8.95
CA MET A 3 -11.54 -3.07 -9.30
C MET A 3 -12.45 -2.76 -8.10
N MET A 4 -12.46 -3.65 -7.10
CA MET A 4 -13.26 -3.42 -5.88
C MET A 4 -12.66 -2.30 -5.02
N GLN A 5 -11.33 -2.22 -4.95
CA GLN A 5 -10.63 -1.12 -4.27
C GLN A 5 -10.84 0.22 -4.98
N LEU A 6 -10.73 0.25 -6.32
CA LEU A 6 -11.05 1.44 -7.10
C LEU A 6 -12.51 1.90 -6.86
N ALA A 7 -13.45 0.96 -6.77
CA ALA A 7 -14.85 1.25 -6.46
C ALA A 7 -15.07 1.77 -5.03
N GLU A 8 -14.32 1.25 -4.05
CA GLU A 8 -14.37 1.69 -2.66
C GLU A 8 -13.89 3.14 -2.53
N PHE A 9 -12.70 3.44 -3.05
CA PHE A 9 -12.04 4.75 -2.91
C PHE A 9 -12.59 5.84 -3.85
N SER A 10 -13.27 5.47 -4.94
CA SER A 10 -13.84 6.45 -5.85
C SER A 10 -15.22 6.92 -5.40
N ASP A 11 -15.45 8.24 -5.46
CA ASP A 11 -16.79 8.83 -5.33
C ASP A 11 -17.70 8.41 -6.50
N ARG A 12 -17.11 8.26 -7.70
CA ARG A 12 -17.75 7.85 -8.95
C ARG A 12 -16.80 7.00 -9.79
N LEU A 13 -17.30 5.95 -10.43
CA LEU A 13 -16.62 5.18 -11.46
C LEU A 13 -17.21 5.55 -12.82
N VAL A 14 -16.42 6.22 -13.65
CA VAL A 14 -16.84 6.57 -15.00
C VAL A 14 -16.45 5.46 -15.96
N VAL A 15 -17.44 4.88 -16.63
CA VAL A 15 -17.27 3.90 -17.70
C VAL A 15 -17.90 4.46 -18.98
N MET A 16 -17.56 3.90 -20.15
CA MET A 16 -18.05 4.43 -21.44
C MET A 16 -18.90 3.43 -22.25
N SER A 17 -19.21 2.27 -21.67
CA SER A 17 -20.14 1.27 -22.25
C SER A 17 -21.10 0.73 -21.20
N GLU A 18 -22.32 0.39 -21.63
CA GLU A 18 -23.35 -0.24 -20.79
C GLU A 18 -22.87 -1.60 -20.29
N ARG A 19 -22.14 -2.35 -21.12
CA ARG A 19 -21.51 -3.61 -20.71
C ARG A 19 -20.54 -3.44 -19.54
N SER A 20 -19.85 -2.30 -19.47
CA SER A 20 -19.00 -1.99 -18.31
C SER A 20 -19.82 -1.70 -17.05
N VAL A 21 -20.98 -1.05 -17.20
CA VAL A 21 -21.93 -0.81 -16.09
C VAL A 21 -22.42 -2.15 -15.55
N GLU A 22 -22.83 -3.06 -16.43
CA GLU A 22 -23.22 -4.44 -16.07
C GLU A 22 -22.11 -5.17 -15.32
N PHE A 23 -20.86 -5.13 -15.80
CA PHE A 23 -19.75 -5.77 -15.09
C PHE A 23 -19.51 -5.16 -13.70
N LEU A 24 -19.52 -3.84 -13.57
CA LEU A 24 -19.35 -3.16 -12.28
C LEU A 24 -20.46 -3.52 -11.29
N ARG A 25 -21.70 -3.58 -11.75
CA ARG A 25 -22.85 -3.93 -10.91
C ARG A 25 -22.90 -5.42 -10.59
N ASP A 26 -22.90 -6.27 -11.61
CA ASP A 26 -23.27 -7.68 -11.47
C ASP A 26 -22.09 -8.53 -10.98
N ILE A 27 -20.86 -8.22 -11.42
CA ILE A 27 -19.65 -8.95 -11.06
C ILE A 27 -18.98 -8.33 -9.83
N TYR A 28 -18.79 -7.01 -9.85
CA TYR A 28 -18.05 -6.30 -8.80
C TYR A 28 -18.93 -5.73 -7.69
N GLN A 29 -20.26 -5.84 -7.80
CA GLN A 29 -21.23 -5.40 -6.78
C GLN A 29 -21.06 -3.93 -6.38
N VAL A 30 -20.67 -3.08 -7.34
CA VAL A 30 -20.54 -1.64 -7.14
C VAL A 30 -21.95 -1.02 -7.09
N PRO A 31 -22.26 -0.16 -6.10
CA PRO A 31 -23.56 0.52 -6.03
C PRO A 31 -23.84 1.38 -7.27
N ASP A 32 -25.06 1.31 -7.79
CA ASP A 32 -25.49 2.06 -8.99
C ASP A 32 -25.24 3.56 -8.87
N GLU A 33 -25.39 4.13 -7.67
CA GLU A 33 -25.14 5.56 -7.40
C GLU A 33 -23.69 5.99 -7.61
N LYS A 34 -22.74 5.05 -7.62
CA LYS A 34 -21.33 5.31 -7.92
C LYS A 34 -21.01 5.16 -9.41
N ILE A 35 -21.80 4.44 -10.18
CA ILE A 35 -21.48 4.15 -11.58
C ILE A 35 -22.02 5.27 -12.46
N ALA A 36 -21.16 5.86 -13.30
CA ALA A 36 -21.54 6.87 -14.26
C ALA A 36 -21.12 6.45 -15.67
N LEU A 37 -22.10 6.37 -16.58
CA LEU A 37 -21.82 6.11 -17.99
C LEU A 37 -21.55 7.43 -18.72
N ILE A 38 -20.31 7.71 -19.10
CA ILE A 38 -19.97 8.83 -19.98
C ILE A 38 -19.32 8.28 -21.24
N HIS A 39 -19.93 8.52 -22.40
CA HIS A 39 -19.39 8.06 -23.68
C HIS A 39 -18.01 8.64 -23.97
N HIS A 40 -17.27 7.93 -24.83
CA HIS A 40 -15.99 8.40 -25.34
C HIS A 40 -16.14 9.77 -26.01
N GLY A 41 -15.23 10.70 -25.71
CA GLY A 41 -15.21 12.04 -26.31
C GLY A 41 -14.87 12.01 -27.80
N ILE A 42 -15.57 12.80 -28.61
CA ILE A 42 -15.31 13.00 -30.04
C ILE A 42 -15.17 14.50 -30.36
N PRO A 43 -14.46 14.86 -31.44
CA PRO A 43 -14.39 16.24 -31.89
C PRO A 43 -15.74 16.74 -32.42
N ASP A 44 -15.98 18.04 -32.24
CA ASP A 44 -17.16 18.69 -32.79
C ASP A 44 -16.91 19.10 -34.24
N VAL A 45 -17.48 18.32 -35.17
CA VAL A 45 -17.38 18.58 -36.60
C VAL A 45 -18.76 18.67 -37.24
N PRO A 46 -18.93 19.52 -38.27
CA PRO A 46 -20.18 19.57 -39.03
C PRO A 46 -20.42 18.25 -39.76
N PHE A 47 -21.69 17.90 -39.96
CA PHE A 47 -22.08 16.80 -40.82
C PHE A 47 -21.93 17.23 -42.28
N VAL A 48 -20.92 16.70 -42.96
CA VAL A 48 -20.55 17.07 -44.32
C VAL A 48 -20.38 15.81 -45.18
N GLU A 49 -20.79 15.90 -46.44
CA GLU A 49 -20.57 14.84 -47.43
C GLU A 49 -19.09 14.49 -47.57
N SER A 50 -18.81 13.20 -47.77
CA SER A 50 -17.44 12.73 -47.88
C SER A 50 -16.69 13.33 -49.06
N ASP A 51 -17.40 13.68 -50.15
CA ASP A 51 -16.81 14.30 -51.34
C ASP A 51 -16.10 15.63 -51.06
N ALA A 52 -16.50 16.36 -50.01
CA ALA A 52 -15.84 17.61 -49.60
C ALA A 52 -14.37 17.43 -49.14
N TYR A 53 -13.99 16.19 -48.78
CA TYR A 53 -12.64 15.85 -48.31
C TYR A 53 -11.80 15.10 -49.34
N LYS A 54 -12.43 14.51 -50.38
CA LYS A 54 -11.74 13.59 -51.31
C LYS A 54 -10.70 14.27 -52.21
N ASP A 55 -10.91 15.55 -52.52
CA ASP A 55 -9.97 16.33 -53.34
C ASP A 55 -8.57 16.42 -52.70
N LYS A 56 -8.51 16.50 -51.36
CA LYS A 56 -7.25 16.59 -50.61
C LYS A 56 -6.38 15.33 -50.72
N PHE A 57 -7.01 14.18 -50.98
CA PHE A 57 -6.34 12.89 -51.08
C PHE A 57 -6.23 12.38 -52.53
N GLY A 58 -6.68 13.17 -53.50
CA GLY A 58 -6.66 12.78 -54.92
C GLY A 58 -7.58 11.59 -55.24
N VAL A 59 -8.64 11.40 -54.45
CA VAL A 59 -9.58 10.27 -54.59
C VAL A 59 -10.98 10.70 -54.97
N SER A 60 -11.12 11.86 -55.62
CA SER A 60 -12.39 12.38 -56.13
C SER A 60 -13.06 11.35 -57.06
N GLY A 61 -14.36 11.14 -56.88
CA GLY A 61 -15.13 10.13 -57.61
C GLY A 61 -14.91 8.67 -57.18
N LYS A 62 -14.02 8.40 -56.21
CA LYS A 62 -13.86 7.07 -55.60
C LYS A 62 -14.82 6.87 -54.44
N LYS A 63 -15.06 5.59 -54.10
CA LYS A 63 -15.79 5.18 -52.89
C LYS A 63 -14.79 4.66 -51.86
N ILE A 64 -14.70 5.31 -50.72
CA ILE A 64 -13.65 5.08 -49.73
C ILE A 64 -14.19 4.23 -48.59
N ILE A 65 -13.58 3.05 -48.40
CA ILE A 65 -13.72 2.24 -47.20
C ILE A 65 -12.54 2.58 -46.29
N LEU A 66 -12.77 2.85 -45.01
CA LEU A 66 -11.73 3.25 -44.08
C LEU A 66 -11.62 2.30 -42.88
N THR A 67 -10.38 1.96 -42.54
CA THR A 67 -9.97 1.50 -41.22
C THR A 67 -8.83 2.38 -40.73
N PHE A 68 -8.86 2.80 -39.47
CA PHE A 68 -7.76 3.57 -38.89
C PHE A 68 -7.43 3.16 -37.45
N GLY A 69 -6.25 3.56 -36.98
CA GLY A 69 -5.69 3.23 -35.67
C GLY A 69 -4.45 2.33 -35.77
N LEU A 70 -3.93 1.90 -34.62
CA LEU A 70 -2.74 1.04 -34.59
C LEU A 70 -3.03 -0.32 -35.22
N LEU A 71 -2.21 -0.73 -36.20
CA LEU A 71 -2.35 -2.02 -36.88
C LEU A 71 -1.91 -3.15 -35.94
N SER A 72 -2.77 -4.16 -35.84
CA SER A 72 -2.49 -5.43 -35.16
C SER A 72 -3.34 -6.54 -35.79
N PRO A 73 -2.95 -7.83 -35.65
CA PRO A 73 -3.71 -8.95 -36.20
C PRO A 73 -5.17 -9.00 -35.74
N GLY A 74 -5.48 -8.51 -34.54
CA GLY A 74 -6.84 -8.48 -33.99
C GLY A 74 -7.81 -7.48 -34.65
N LYS A 75 -7.30 -6.53 -35.48
CA LYS A 75 -8.12 -5.50 -36.13
C LYS A 75 -8.98 -6.01 -37.29
N GLY A 76 -8.73 -7.23 -37.78
CA GLY A 76 -9.52 -7.84 -38.85
C GLY A 76 -9.32 -7.21 -40.24
N ILE A 77 -8.22 -6.48 -40.46
CA ILE A 77 -7.91 -5.87 -41.76
C ILE A 77 -7.82 -6.94 -42.86
N ASP A 78 -7.32 -8.12 -42.51
CA ASP A 78 -7.28 -9.29 -43.37
C ASP A 78 -8.66 -9.71 -43.88
N VAL A 79 -9.69 -9.69 -43.02
CA VAL A 79 -11.08 -10.01 -43.38
C VAL A 79 -11.65 -8.99 -44.37
N VAL A 80 -11.30 -7.70 -44.22
CA VAL A 80 -11.68 -6.68 -45.21
C VAL A 80 -11.01 -6.97 -46.55
N ILE A 81 -9.72 -7.29 -46.55
CA ILE A 81 -8.97 -7.62 -47.76
C ILE A 81 -9.58 -8.83 -48.49
N ASP A 82 -10.04 -9.83 -47.75
CA ASP A 82 -10.71 -10.99 -48.33
C ASP A 82 -12.10 -10.68 -48.90
N ALA A 83 -12.78 -9.66 -48.39
CA ALA A 83 -14.07 -9.19 -48.88
C ALA A 83 -13.95 -8.33 -50.15
N LEU A 84 -12.79 -7.68 -50.37
CA LEU A 84 -12.58 -6.74 -51.47
C LEU A 84 -12.81 -7.31 -52.88
N PRO A 85 -12.47 -8.57 -53.23
CA PRO A 85 -12.71 -9.08 -54.58
C PRO A 85 -14.17 -8.97 -55.02
N GLU A 86 -15.12 -9.30 -54.14
CA GLU A 86 -16.56 -9.19 -54.44
C GLU A 86 -17.01 -7.72 -54.42
N ILE A 87 -16.52 -6.90 -53.49
CA ILE A 87 -16.85 -5.47 -53.41
C ILE A 87 -16.37 -4.73 -54.67
N VAL A 88 -15.13 -4.95 -55.11
CA VAL A 88 -14.54 -4.31 -56.29
C VAL A 88 -15.23 -4.76 -57.58
N LYS A 89 -15.66 -6.02 -57.64
CA LYS A 89 -16.44 -6.54 -58.76
C LYS A 89 -17.78 -5.83 -58.92
N ALA A 90 -18.45 -5.49 -57.80
CA ALA A 90 -19.70 -4.71 -57.82
C ALA A 90 -19.44 -3.20 -58.03
N HIS A 91 -18.40 -2.66 -57.39
CA HIS A 91 -18.04 -1.24 -57.43
C HIS A 91 -16.54 -1.05 -57.74
N PRO A 92 -16.15 -0.99 -59.02
CA PRO A 92 -14.75 -0.87 -59.44
C PRO A 92 -14.05 0.43 -58.99
N GLN A 93 -14.81 1.43 -58.53
CA GLN A 93 -14.29 2.70 -58.01
C GLN A 93 -13.92 2.67 -56.52
N VAL A 94 -14.08 1.53 -55.83
CA VAL A 94 -13.79 1.41 -54.41
C VAL A 94 -12.28 1.44 -54.14
N ILE A 95 -11.90 2.17 -53.08
CA ILE A 95 -10.56 2.17 -52.50
C ILE A 95 -10.68 1.91 -50.99
N TYR A 96 -9.93 0.93 -50.48
CA TYR A 96 -9.79 0.67 -49.06
C TYR A 96 -8.56 1.39 -48.50
N MET A 97 -8.78 2.33 -47.60
CA MET A 97 -7.74 3.06 -46.90
C MET A 97 -7.50 2.48 -45.52
N VAL A 98 -6.24 2.12 -45.24
CA VAL A 98 -5.77 1.69 -43.92
C VAL A 98 -4.84 2.76 -43.37
N VAL A 99 -5.31 3.52 -42.39
CA VAL A 99 -4.58 4.68 -41.83
C VAL A 99 -4.04 4.37 -40.45
N GLY A 100 -2.72 4.23 -40.34
CA GLY A 100 -2.06 4.03 -39.05
C GLY A 100 -0.75 3.27 -39.14
N ALA A 101 0.05 3.41 -38.08
CA ALA A 101 1.28 2.67 -37.89
C ALA A 101 1.03 1.30 -37.25
N THR A 102 1.92 0.34 -37.50
CA THR A 102 1.98 -0.93 -36.76
C THR A 102 2.16 -0.65 -35.27
N HIS A 103 1.41 -1.37 -34.42
CA HIS A 103 1.46 -1.17 -32.97
C HIS A 103 2.92 -1.24 -32.46
N PRO A 104 3.42 -0.27 -31.67
CA PRO A 104 4.84 -0.18 -31.32
C PRO A 104 5.44 -1.45 -30.72
N HIS A 105 4.69 -2.15 -29.87
CA HIS A 105 5.13 -3.41 -29.27
C HIS A 105 5.26 -4.54 -30.31
N LEU A 106 4.32 -4.66 -31.26
CA LEU A 106 4.40 -5.66 -32.32
C LEU A 106 5.53 -5.32 -33.30
N LYS A 107 5.74 -4.03 -33.58
CA LYS A 107 6.84 -3.56 -34.42
C LYS A 107 8.21 -3.87 -33.81
N ALA A 108 8.34 -3.80 -32.48
CA ALA A 108 9.56 -4.14 -31.78
C ALA A 108 9.86 -5.66 -31.81
N GLU A 109 8.83 -6.50 -31.69
CA GLU A 109 8.98 -7.96 -31.62
C GLU A 109 9.07 -8.64 -33.01
N GLN A 110 8.28 -8.16 -33.97
CA GLN A 110 8.01 -8.84 -35.24
C GLN A 110 8.20 -7.90 -36.45
N GLY A 111 8.73 -6.70 -36.25
CA GLY A 111 8.91 -5.73 -37.32
C GLY A 111 7.60 -5.37 -38.03
N GLU A 112 7.62 -5.37 -39.37
CA GLU A 112 6.44 -5.04 -40.20
C GLU A 112 5.73 -6.30 -40.74
N ASP A 113 5.95 -7.47 -40.14
CA ASP A 113 5.43 -8.75 -40.64
C ASP A 113 3.91 -8.76 -40.79
N CYS A 114 3.19 -8.15 -39.84
CA CYS A 114 1.74 -7.99 -39.92
C CYS A 114 1.33 -7.25 -41.20
N ARG A 115 1.94 -6.09 -41.49
CA ARG A 115 1.62 -5.32 -42.70
C ARG A 115 2.09 -6.02 -43.98
N ASN A 116 3.28 -6.60 -43.96
CA ASN A 116 3.82 -7.34 -45.09
C ASN A 116 2.90 -8.51 -45.48
N SER A 117 2.34 -9.21 -44.49
CA SER A 117 1.35 -10.28 -44.72
C SER A 117 0.08 -9.77 -45.41
N LEU A 118 -0.42 -8.58 -45.02
CA LEU A 118 -1.59 -7.95 -45.63
C LEU A 118 -1.31 -7.51 -47.07
N HIS A 119 -0.13 -6.95 -47.35
CA HIS A 119 0.31 -6.62 -48.71
C HIS A 119 0.37 -7.86 -49.61
N MET A 120 0.94 -8.96 -49.11
CA MET A 120 1.01 -10.23 -49.86
C MET A 120 -0.38 -10.80 -50.13
N ARG A 121 -1.27 -10.74 -49.13
CA ARG A 121 -2.66 -11.19 -49.26
C ARG A 121 -3.43 -10.40 -50.33
N ALA A 122 -3.32 -9.07 -50.32
CA ALA A 122 -3.94 -8.21 -51.31
C ALA A 122 -3.46 -8.50 -52.75
N LYS A 123 -2.14 -8.74 -52.92
CA LYS A 123 -1.56 -9.13 -54.22
C LYS A 123 -2.07 -10.49 -54.68
N ALA A 124 -2.12 -11.47 -53.79
CA ALA A 124 -2.60 -12.82 -54.11
C ALA A 124 -4.07 -12.83 -54.54
N LEU A 125 -4.89 -11.95 -53.96
CA LEU A 125 -6.31 -11.78 -54.31
C LEU A 125 -6.55 -10.83 -55.49
N GLY A 126 -5.51 -10.22 -56.06
CA GLY A 126 -5.63 -9.33 -57.21
C GLY A 126 -6.28 -7.97 -56.92
N VAL A 127 -6.33 -7.53 -55.66
CA VAL A 127 -6.99 -6.29 -55.22
C VAL A 127 -6.00 -5.22 -54.74
N ALA A 128 -4.70 -5.41 -54.96
CA ALA A 128 -3.65 -4.50 -54.48
C ALA A 128 -3.85 -3.05 -54.93
N ASP A 129 -4.33 -2.82 -56.17
CA ASP A 129 -4.59 -1.48 -56.72
C ASP A 129 -5.82 -0.78 -56.09
N HIS A 130 -6.57 -1.50 -55.26
CA HIS A 130 -7.73 -0.98 -54.52
C HIS A 130 -7.42 -0.71 -53.04
N ILE A 131 -6.16 -0.77 -52.61
CA ILE A 131 -5.80 -0.58 -51.20
C ILE A 131 -4.70 0.48 -51.06
N VAL A 132 -4.90 1.40 -50.13
CA VAL A 132 -3.92 2.42 -49.74
C VAL A 132 -3.56 2.25 -48.28
N PHE A 133 -2.30 1.91 -48.01
CA PHE A 133 -1.75 1.90 -46.66
C PHE A 133 -1.06 3.22 -46.36
N HIS A 134 -1.53 3.93 -45.34
CA HIS A 134 -0.95 5.17 -44.86
C HIS A 134 -0.18 4.90 -43.56
N ASP A 135 1.09 4.51 -43.71
CA ASP A 135 1.98 4.11 -42.62
C ASP A 135 2.58 5.31 -41.86
N ARG A 136 1.74 6.02 -41.12
CA ARG A 136 2.22 6.99 -40.13
C ARG A 136 1.20 7.20 -39.03
N PHE A 137 1.69 7.68 -37.89
CA PHE A 137 0.83 8.36 -36.95
C PHE A 137 0.45 9.72 -37.56
N VAL A 138 -0.84 9.99 -37.69
CA VAL A 138 -1.36 11.24 -38.24
C VAL A 138 -1.78 12.17 -37.11
N ALA A 139 -1.64 13.47 -37.31
CA ALA A 139 -2.19 14.45 -36.37
C ALA A 139 -3.73 14.39 -36.37
N ASP A 140 -4.36 14.89 -35.32
CA ASP A 140 -5.82 14.83 -35.17
C ASP A 140 -6.54 15.52 -36.35
N GLU A 141 -6.06 16.68 -36.79
CA GLU A 141 -6.60 17.43 -37.92
C GLU A 141 -6.60 16.58 -39.22
N ASP A 142 -5.45 15.98 -39.54
CA ASP A 142 -5.31 15.08 -40.69
C ASP A 142 -6.23 13.85 -40.57
N LEU A 143 -6.35 13.28 -39.37
CA LEU A 143 -7.20 12.13 -39.10
C LEU A 143 -8.67 12.45 -39.40
N LEU A 144 -9.15 13.63 -39.00
CA LEU A 144 -10.51 14.06 -39.28
C LEU A 144 -10.75 14.22 -40.78
N GLU A 145 -9.75 14.64 -41.54
CA GLU A 145 -9.87 14.67 -43.00
C GLU A 145 -9.97 13.27 -43.61
N PHE A 146 -9.18 12.30 -43.12
CA PHE A 146 -9.30 10.90 -43.57
C PHE A 146 -10.67 10.30 -43.24
N ILE A 147 -11.16 10.50 -42.01
CA ILE A 147 -12.51 10.05 -41.62
C ILE A 147 -13.56 10.78 -42.47
N GLY A 148 -13.38 12.08 -42.69
CA GLY A 148 -14.20 12.91 -43.56
C GLY A 148 -14.31 12.33 -44.98
N ALA A 149 -13.21 11.88 -45.58
CA ALA A 149 -13.20 11.32 -46.94
C ALA A 149 -13.85 9.93 -47.06
N ALA A 150 -14.00 9.20 -45.94
CA ALA A 150 -14.58 7.86 -45.94
C ALA A 150 -16.09 7.86 -46.27
N ASP A 151 -16.53 6.97 -47.15
CA ASP A 151 -17.95 6.69 -47.39
C ASP A 151 -18.45 5.64 -46.36
N ILE A 152 -17.64 4.62 -46.08
CA ILE A 152 -17.94 3.55 -45.12
C ILE A 152 -16.72 3.33 -44.21
N TYR A 153 -16.95 3.25 -42.91
CA TYR A 153 -15.96 2.84 -41.91
C TYR A 153 -16.16 1.37 -41.53
N VAL A 154 -15.08 0.59 -41.49
CA VAL A 154 -15.14 -0.85 -41.22
C VAL A 154 -14.27 -1.20 -40.01
N THR A 155 -14.82 -1.98 -39.08
CA THR A 155 -14.12 -2.40 -37.86
C THR A 155 -14.44 -3.86 -37.51
N PRO A 156 -13.93 -4.84 -38.26
CA PRO A 156 -14.30 -6.25 -38.15
C PRO A 156 -13.39 -6.97 -37.15
N TYR A 157 -13.32 -6.46 -35.92
CA TYR A 157 -12.45 -7.01 -34.87
C TYR A 157 -12.79 -8.48 -34.64
N GLN A 158 -11.76 -9.28 -34.34
CA GLN A 158 -11.91 -10.73 -34.24
C GLN A 158 -12.35 -11.23 -32.86
N ASN A 159 -12.40 -10.34 -31.85
CA ASN A 159 -12.72 -10.68 -30.48
C ASN A 159 -13.92 -9.86 -29.99
N GLU A 160 -14.85 -10.51 -29.30
CA GLU A 160 -16.03 -9.92 -28.70
C GLU A 160 -15.70 -9.00 -27.51
N ALA A 161 -14.64 -9.32 -26.77
CA ALA A 161 -14.26 -8.67 -25.51
C ALA A 161 -13.58 -7.29 -25.67
N GLN A 162 -14.00 -6.50 -26.66
CA GLN A 162 -13.56 -5.12 -26.84
C GLN A 162 -14.53 -4.16 -26.14
N ILE A 163 -14.14 -3.71 -24.95
CA ILE A 163 -15.02 -2.92 -24.08
C ILE A 163 -15.23 -1.48 -24.54
N ILE A 164 -14.24 -0.90 -25.24
CA ILE A 164 -14.24 0.47 -25.80
C ILE A 164 -13.46 0.50 -27.11
N SER A 165 -13.93 1.24 -28.11
CA SER A 165 -13.21 1.51 -29.37
C SER A 165 -13.32 2.99 -29.72
N GLY A 166 -12.23 3.74 -29.54
CA GLY A 166 -12.17 5.17 -29.89
C GLY A 166 -12.30 5.43 -31.39
N THR A 167 -11.81 4.52 -32.24
CA THR A 167 -11.89 4.65 -33.70
C THR A 167 -13.34 4.52 -34.19
N LEU A 168 -14.10 3.60 -33.60
CA LEU A 168 -15.54 3.48 -33.83
C LEU A 168 -16.29 4.72 -33.34
N ALA A 169 -15.99 5.20 -32.14
CA ALA A 169 -16.61 6.40 -31.58
C ALA A 169 -16.41 7.62 -32.50
N TYR A 170 -15.20 7.84 -33.00
CA TYR A 170 -14.89 8.92 -33.93
C TYR A 170 -15.65 8.77 -35.26
N ALA A 171 -15.60 7.59 -35.89
CA ALA A 171 -16.27 7.36 -37.17
C ALA A 171 -17.80 7.56 -37.07
N LEU A 172 -18.43 6.96 -36.06
CA LEU A 172 -19.86 7.15 -35.79
C LEU A 172 -20.18 8.61 -35.47
N GLY A 173 -19.34 9.24 -34.65
CA GLY A 173 -19.46 10.63 -34.24
C GLY A 173 -19.44 11.62 -35.40
N MET A 174 -18.64 11.33 -36.42
CA MET A 174 -18.56 12.08 -37.66
C MET A 174 -19.63 11.67 -38.69
N GLY A 175 -20.58 10.82 -38.29
CA GLY A 175 -21.70 10.41 -39.13
C GLY A 175 -21.30 9.48 -40.26
N LYS A 176 -20.29 8.63 -40.09
CA LYS A 176 -19.92 7.64 -41.11
C LYS A 176 -20.82 6.41 -41.03
N ALA A 177 -21.12 5.82 -42.18
CA ALA A 177 -21.78 4.52 -42.22
C ALA A 177 -20.79 3.48 -41.71
N VAL A 178 -21.17 2.70 -40.71
CA VAL A 178 -20.27 1.74 -40.06
C VAL A 178 -20.72 0.31 -40.36
N VAL A 179 -19.78 -0.55 -40.75
CA VAL A 179 -19.94 -2.00 -40.77
C VAL A 179 -18.96 -2.64 -39.79
N SER A 180 -19.46 -3.39 -38.81
CA SER A 180 -18.66 -3.91 -37.69
C SER A 180 -19.00 -5.35 -37.37
N THR A 181 -18.09 -6.07 -36.71
CA THR A 181 -18.45 -7.27 -35.95
C THR A 181 -19.13 -6.90 -34.63
N PRO A 182 -19.93 -7.80 -34.01
CA PRO A 182 -20.70 -7.49 -32.80
C PRO A 182 -19.84 -7.64 -31.52
N TYR A 183 -18.73 -6.91 -31.42
CA TYR A 183 -18.04 -6.74 -30.14
C TYR A 183 -18.81 -5.79 -29.23
N TRP A 184 -18.65 -5.89 -27.91
CA TRP A 184 -19.53 -5.25 -26.92
C TRP A 184 -19.81 -3.77 -27.22
N HIS A 185 -18.78 -2.95 -27.44
CA HIS A 185 -18.97 -1.52 -27.74
C HIS A 185 -19.64 -1.25 -29.11
N ALA A 186 -19.44 -2.12 -30.11
CA ALA A 186 -20.11 -1.98 -31.41
C ALA A 186 -21.59 -2.31 -31.35
N GLN A 187 -21.99 -3.30 -30.55
CA GLN A 187 -23.41 -3.63 -30.35
C GLN A 187 -24.17 -2.44 -29.77
N GLU A 188 -23.57 -1.74 -28.81
CA GLU A 188 -24.17 -0.56 -28.17
C GLU A 188 -24.22 0.67 -29.09
N LEU A 189 -23.10 0.97 -29.75
CA LEU A 189 -23.00 2.17 -30.59
C LEU A 189 -23.78 2.05 -31.90
N LEU A 190 -23.93 0.85 -32.45
CA LEU A 190 -24.60 0.60 -33.72
C LEU A 190 -26.06 0.13 -33.59
N ALA A 191 -26.59 0.00 -32.37
CA ALA A 191 -28.00 -0.31 -32.14
C ALA A 191 -28.94 0.72 -32.83
N ASP A 192 -30.23 0.40 -32.94
CA ASP A 192 -31.23 1.29 -33.58
C ASP A 192 -30.85 1.71 -35.02
N ASP A 193 -30.31 0.75 -35.78
CA ASP A 193 -29.88 0.93 -37.17
C ASP A 193 -28.88 2.09 -37.37
N ARG A 194 -27.99 2.32 -36.39
CA ARG A 194 -26.88 3.29 -36.49
C ARG A 194 -25.67 2.75 -37.25
N GLY A 195 -25.69 1.46 -37.61
CA GLY A 195 -24.73 0.81 -38.49
C GLY A 195 -25.17 -0.62 -38.81
N ARG A 196 -24.28 -1.39 -39.43
CA ARG A 196 -24.50 -2.80 -39.77
C ARG A 196 -23.57 -3.70 -38.95
N LEU A 197 -24.11 -4.78 -38.42
CA LEU A 197 -23.36 -5.81 -37.72
C LEU A 197 -23.26 -7.08 -38.56
N VAL A 198 -22.04 -7.59 -38.73
CA VAL A 198 -21.77 -8.84 -39.46
C VAL A 198 -21.14 -9.89 -38.54
N PRO A 199 -21.37 -11.19 -38.77
CA PRO A 199 -20.73 -12.23 -37.97
C PRO A 199 -19.20 -12.14 -37.97
N PHE A 200 -18.57 -12.55 -36.87
CA PHE A 200 -17.12 -12.60 -36.77
C PHE A 200 -16.51 -13.50 -37.85
N ARG A 201 -15.44 -13.01 -38.51
CA ARG A 201 -14.70 -13.74 -39.55
C ARG A 201 -15.54 -14.13 -40.78
N ASP A 202 -16.65 -13.44 -41.04
CA ASP A 202 -17.48 -13.65 -42.23
C ASP A 202 -17.24 -12.54 -43.26
N GLN A 203 -16.23 -12.75 -44.12
CA GLN A 203 -15.90 -11.84 -45.21
C GLN A 203 -17.03 -11.72 -46.26
N ALA A 204 -17.86 -12.76 -46.41
CA ALA A 204 -18.95 -12.75 -47.37
C ALA A 204 -20.12 -11.88 -46.86
N ALA A 205 -20.43 -11.94 -45.56
CA ALA A 205 -21.37 -11.02 -44.93
C ALA A 205 -20.85 -9.58 -44.97
N LEU A 206 -19.57 -9.37 -44.68
CA LEU A 206 -18.95 -8.05 -44.78
C LEU A 206 -19.08 -7.46 -46.19
N ALA A 207 -18.75 -8.24 -47.23
CA ALA A 207 -18.91 -7.81 -48.62
C ALA A 207 -20.36 -7.46 -48.96
N ARG A 208 -21.33 -8.30 -48.55
CA ARG A 208 -22.75 -8.05 -48.80
C ARG A 208 -23.23 -6.73 -48.19
N GLU A 209 -22.95 -6.48 -46.92
CA GLU A 209 -23.39 -5.24 -46.25
C GLU A 209 -22.70 -4.00 -46.83
N VAL A 210 -21.43 -4.09 -47.21
CA VAL A 210 -20.73 -2.97 -47.84
C VAL A 210 -21.32 -2.67 -49.23
N ILE A 211 -21.58 -3.69 -50.04
CA ILE A 211 -22.20 -3.53 -51.37
C ILE A 211 -23.61 -2.95 -51.22
N ASP A 212 -24.42 -3.48 -50.29
CA ASP A 212 -25.77 -3.00 -50.02
C ASP A 212 -25.80 -1.50 -49.69
N LEU A 213 -24.90 -1.03 -48.83
CA LEU A 213 -24.80 0.40 -48.50
C LEU A 213 -24.31 1.27 -49.66
N LEU A 214 -23.50 0.72 -50.57
CA LEU A 214 -23.03 1.43 -51.76
C LEU A 214 -24.11 1.48 -52.86
N ASP A 215 -24.94 0.44 -52.98
CA ASP A 215 -26.06 0.34 -53.90
C ASP A 215 -27.26 1.19 -53.45
N HIS A 216 -27.44 1.37 -52.14
CA HIS A 216 -28.55 2.12 -51.54
C HIS A 216 -28.08 3.40 -50.82
N PRO A 217 -27.68 4.45 -51.57
CA PRO A 217 -27.13 5.67 -50.98
C PRO A 217 -28.10 6.41 -50.05
N ASP A 218 -29.41 6.32 -50.29
CA ASP A 218 -30.42 6.92 -49.41
C ASP A 218 -30.49 6.21 -48.05
N GLU A 219 -30.37 4.88 -48.03
CA GLU A 219 -30.31 4.12 -46.77
C GLU A 219 -28.99 4.36 -46.04
N CYS A 220 -27.88 4.37 -46.77
CA CYS A 220 -26.57 4.74 -46.25
C CYS A 220 -26.63 6.12 -45.59
N ARG A 221 -27.24 7.10 -46.27
CA ARG A 221 -27.46 8.44 -45.73
C ARG A 221 -28.30 8.43 -44.47
N ALA A 222 -29.39 7.67 -44.44
CA ALA A 222 -30.25 7.55 -43.26
C ALA A 222 -29.49 6.96 -42.05
N ILE A 223 -28.61 5.98 -42.27
CA ILE A 223 -27.72 5.41 -41.24
C ILE A 223 -26.73 6.47 -40.74
N GLN A 224 -26.08 7.18 -41.65
CA GLN A 224 -25.13 8.26 -41.32
C GLN A 224 -25.78 9.36 -40.48
N GLU A 225 -27.01 9.77 -40.81
CA GLU A 225 -27.77 10.76 -40.05
C GLU A 225 -28.13 10.27 -38.64
N ARG A 226 -28.53 9.00 -38.49
CA ARG A 226 -28.77 8.40 -37.17
C ARG A 226 -27.50 8.32 -36.34
N ALA A 227 -26.40 7.87 -36.95
CA ALA A 227 -25.07 7.81 -36.35
C ALA A 227 -24.60 9.20 -35.88
N TYR A 228 -24.66 10.21 -36.75
CA TYR A 228 -24.26 11.59 -36.43
C TYR A 228 -25.09 12.16 -35.29
N ARG A 229 -26.42 11.98 -35.34
CA ARG A 229 -27.36 12.46 -34.31
C ARG A 229 -27.05 11.84 -32.95
N TYR A 230 -26.83 10.52 -32.90
CA TYR A 230 -26.43 9.85 -31.66
C TYR A 230 -25.05 10.33 -31.18
N GLY A 231 -24.10 10.52 -32.09
CA GLY A 231 -22.76 10.98 -31.78
C GLY A 231 -22.69 12.38 -31.15
N ARG A 232 -23.73 13.22 -31.28
CA ARG A 232 -23.72 14.57 -30.70
C ARG A 232 -23.52 14.57 -29.18
N GLN A 233 -24.11 13.62 -28.46
CA GLN A 233 -23.91 13.48 -27.01
C GLN A 233 -22.50 13.04 -26.61
N MET A 234 -21.69 12.61 -27.57
CA MET A 234 -20.31 12.16 -27.39
C MET A 234 -19.31 13.30 -27.62
N VAL A 235 -19.76 14.47 -28.10
CA VAL A 235 -18.88 15.61 -28.38
C VAL A 235 -18.18 16.07 -27.09
N TRP A 236 -16.90 16.42 -27.18
CA TRP A 236 -16.08 16.80 -26.02
C TRP A 236 -16.70 17.90 -25.14
N SER A 237 -17.46 18.84 -25.71
CA SER A 237 -18.17 19.87 -24.94
C SER A 237 -19.28 19.28 -24.06
N ASP A 238 -20.05 18.32 -24.58
CA ASP A 238 -21.10 17.63 -23.84
C ASP A 238 -20.52 16.60 -22.86
N VAL A 239 -19.52 15.82 -23.27
CA VAL A 239 -18.77 14.91 -22.39
C VAL A 239 -18.14 15.70 -21.23
N GLY A 240 -17.48 16.81 -21.53
CA GLY A 240 -16.91 17.72 -20.54
C GLY A 240 -17.96 18.27 -19.59
N ARG A 241 -19.13 18.69 -20.09
CA ARG A 241 -20.26 19.11 -19.25
C ARG A 241 -20.73 17.98 -18.33
N ARG A 242 -20.86 16.76 -18.83
CA ARG A 242 -21.26 15.59 -18.01
C ARG A 242 -20.23 15.27 -16.92
N TYR A 243 -18.93 15.39 -17.22
CA TYR A 243 -17.88 15.30 -16.20
C TYR A 243 -18.01 16.42 -15.16
N LEU A 244 -18.26 17.67 -15.58
CA LEU A 244 -18.49 18.79 -14.65
C LEU A 244 -19.71 18.57 -13.76
N ASP A 245 -20.82 18.06 -14.32
CA ASP A 245 -22.03 17.72 -13.57
C ASP A 245 -21.76 16.63 -12.54
N ILE A 246 -21.03 15.58 -12.93
CA ILE A 246 -20.61 14.50 -12.04
C ILE A 246 -19.66 14.98 -10.94
N PHE A 247 -18.72 15.87 -11.26
CA PHE A 247 -17.85 16.49 -10.25
C PHE A 247 -18.66 17.36 -9.28
N ALA A 248 -19.64 18.12 -9.79
CA ALA A 248 -20.54 18.91 -8.95
C ALA A 248 -21.40 18.01 -8.06
N ASP A 249 -21.91 16.89 -8.58
CA ASP A 249 -22.71 15.92 -7.83
C ASP A 249 -21.89 15.19 -6.77
N ALA A 250 -20.70 14.70 -7.12
CA ALA A 250 -19.77 14.12 -6.17
C ALA A 250 -19.45 15.12 -5.04
N LYS A 251 -19.15 16.37 -5.39
CA LYS A 251 -18.95 17.46 -4.42
C LYS A 251 -20.19 17.68 -3.54
N ARG A 252 -21.40 17.77 -4.12
CA ARG A 252 -22.65 17.97 -3.38
C ARG A 252 -22.98 16.80 -2.46
N GLN A 253 -22.81 15.56 -2.91
CA GLN A 253 -23.06 14.37 -2.10
C GLN A 253 -22.06 14.27 -0.95
N ARG A 254 -20.79 14.64 -1.21
CA ARG A 254 -19.78 14.78 -0.16
C ARG A 254 -20.16 15.87 0.84
N LEU A 255 -20.76 16.98 0.41
CA LEU A 255 -21.24 18.06 1.29
C LEU A 255 -22.55 17.75 2.04
N ARG A 256 -23.42 16.87 1.52
CA ARG A 256 -24.75 16.53 2.07
C ARG A 256 -24.74 15.36 3.04
N LYS A 257 -23.87 14.35 2.82
CA LYS A 257 -23.53 13.42 3.91
C LYS A 257 -22.93 14.30 4.99
N ASN A 258 -23.49 14.32 6.21
CA ASN A 258 -22.98 15.09 7.34
C ASN A 258 -21.46 15.02 7.35
N VAL A 259 -20.84 16.07 6.82
CA VAL A 259 -19.40 16.26 6.83
C VAL A 259 -19.13 16.58 8.29
N PRO A 260 -18.39 15.74 9.03
CA PRO A 260 -17.74 16.22 10.24
C PRO A 260 -17.00 17.48 9.80
N GLU A 261 -17.23 18.62 10.46
CA GLU A 261 -16.59 19.89 10.14
C GLU A 261 -15.20 19.68 9.56
N ARG A 262 -14.96 20.17 8.33
CA ARG A 262 -13.59 20.27 7.82
C ARG A 262 -12.87 21.26 8.73
N GLN A 263 -12.28 20.74 9.79
CA GLN A 263 -11.15 21.35 10.45
C GLN A 263 -10.18 21.75 9.35
N ILE A 264 -9.67 22.97 9.44
CA ILE A 264 -8.38 23.34 8.86
C ILE A 264 -7.47 22.12 9.00
N GLU A 265 -6.81 21.64 7.94
CA GLU A 265 -5.81 20.57 8.05
C GLU A 265 -4.69 21.07 8.98
N THR A 266 -4.91 20.92 10.28
CA THR A 266 -3.86 20.76 11.27
C THR A 266 -3.24 19.40 10.97
N LEU A 267 -1.90 19.29 11.10
CA LEU A 267 -1.21 17.99 11.15
C LEU A 267 -1.88 17.11 12.22
N GLY A 268 -2.94 16.41 11.85
CA GLY A 268 -3.50 15.37 12.69
C GLY A 268 -2.42 14.33 12.85
N LEU A 269 -2.16 13.91 14.09
CA LEU A 269 -1.10 12.94 14.46
C LEU A 269 -1.06 11.71 13.51
N ARG A 270 -2.20 11.30 12.93
CA ARG A 270 -2.37 10.17 12.01
C ARG A 270 -1.97 10.40 10.55
N GLN A 271 -1.89 11.66 10.09
CA GLN A 271 -1.57 12.00 8.70
C GLN A 271 -0.10 12.37 8.50
N GLN A 272 0.72 12.29 9.55
CA GLN A 272 2.16 12.48 9.44
C GLN A 272 2.77 11.39 8.56
N ARG A 273 3.47 11.80 7.51
CA ARG A 273 4.31 10.92 6.71
C ARG A 273 5.40 10.37 7.63
N LEU A 274 5.36 9.06 7.89
CA LEU A 274 6.35 8.43 8.76
C LEU A 274 7.75 8.57 8.14
N PRO A 275 8.78 8.82 8.95
CA PRO A 275 10.16 8.85 8.48
C PRO A 275 10.56 7.52 7.85
N GLU A 276 11.34 7.58 6.77
CA GLU A 276 11.94 6.39 6.17
C GLU A 276 12.82 5.64 7.19
N ILE A 277 12.70 4.31 7.20
CA ILE A 277 13.54 3.45 8.04
C ILE A 277 14.94 3.37 7.42
N LYS A 278 15.93 3.95 8.11
CA LYS A 278 17.34 3.90 7.73
C LYS A 278 18.14 3.08 8.73
N LEU A 279 18.99 2.20 8.21
CA LEU A 279 19.78 1.27 9.01
C LEU A 279 21.28 1.58 8.99
N GLU A 280 21.69 2.73 8.43
CA GLU A 280 23.10 3.06 8.31
C GLU A 280 23.76 3.14 9.69
N TYR A 281 23.13 3.81 10.65
CA TYR A 281 23.66 3.94 12.00
C TYR A 281 23.64 2.61 12.79
N LEU A 282 22.59 1.79 12.63
CA LEU A 282 22.56 0.44 13.19
C LEU A 282 23.72 -0.41 12.68
N ARG A 283 24.01 -0.36 11.37
CA ARG A 283 25.16 -1.04 10.77
C ARG A 283 26.49 -0.48 11.28
N ARG A 284 26.58 0.83 11.52
CA ARG A 284 27.79 1.47 12.09
C ARG A 284 28.08 1.03 13.52
N MET A 285 27.04 0.79 14.31
CA MET A 285 27.14 0.33 15.70
C MET A 285 27.24 -1.20 15.84
N THR A 286 27.22 -1.95 14.73
CA THR A 286 27.29 -3.41 14.73
C THR A 286 28.60 -3.89 14.11
N ASP A 287 29.29 -4.81 14.78
CA ASP A 287 30.44 -5.52 14.22
C ASP A 287 30.16 -7.04 14.11
N ASP A 288 31.20 -7.84 13.89
CA ASP A 288 31.09 -9.30 13.77
C ASP A 288 30.78 -10.01 15.11
N THR A 289 30.80 -9.27 16.22
CA THR A 289 30.48 -9.77 17.57
C THR A 289 29.05 -9.43 17.96
N GLY A 290 28.65 -8.17 17.80
CA GLY A 290 27.33 -7.71 18.23
C GLY A 290 27.15 -6.19 18.10
N MET A 291 26.10 -5.69 18.75
CA MET A 291 25.82 -4.25 18.88
C MET A 291 26.67 -3.63 19.99
N LEU A 292 27.47 -2.60 19.64
CA LEU A 292 28.24 -1.78 20.58
C LEU A 292 27.31 -0.89 21.42
N GLN A 293 27.57 -0.76 22.72
CA GLN A 293 26.64 -0.07 23.64
C GLN A 293 26.55 1.45 23.44
N HIS A 294 27.69 2.12 23.36
CA HIS A 294 27.78 3.57 23.48
C HIS A 294 28.46 4.20 22.26
N ALA A 295 28.16 5.48 22.03
CA ALA A 295 28.85 6.31 21.06
C ALA A 295 29.25 7.64 21.70
N LYS A 296 30.34 8.25 21.22
CA LYS A 296 30.62 9.66 21.43
C LYS A 296 30.17 10.41 20.20
N TYR A 297 29.15 11.25 20.34
CA TYR A 297 28.41 11.79 19.21
C TYR A 297 27.90 10.64 18.33
N THR A 298 28.40 10.54 17.09
CA THR A 298 28.01 9.54 16.09
C THR A 298 29.05 8.45 15.86
N VAL A 299 30.10 8.40 16.70
CA VAL A 299 31.22 7.47 16.59
C VAL A 299 31.15 6.42 17.70
N PRO A 300 31.12 5.11 17.38
CA PRO A 300 31.07 4.06 18.39
C PRO A 300 32.22 4.19 19.41
N ASP A 301 31.89 4.18 20.69
CA ASP A 301 32.84 4.33 21.79
C ASP A 301 33.39 2.98 22.24
N ARG A 302 34.53 2.62 21.66
CA ARG A 302 35.25 1.36 21.91
C ARG A 302 35.85 1.23 23.31
N THR A 303 35.74 2.26 24.15
CA THR A 303 36.08 2.11 25.58
C THR A 303 35.04 1.24 26.32
N HIS A 304 33.86 1.09 25.73
CA HIS A 304 32.82 0.16 26.13
C HIS A 304 32.72 -0.98 25.12
N GLY A 305 32.11 -2.09 25.53
CA GLY A 305 31.88 -3.23 24.65
C GLY A 305 30.40 -3.41 24.32
N TYR A 306 29.87 -4.58 24.65
CA TYR A 306 28.56 -5.07 24.25
C TYR A 306 27.73 -5.44 25.48
N CYS A 307 26.40 -5.39 25.35
CA CYS A 307 25.52 -5.95 26.37
C CYS A 307 24.41 -6.80 25.75
N VAL A 308 23.83 -7.69 26.56
CA VAL A 308 22.69 -8.51 26.17
C VAL A 308 21.43 -7.66 25.96
N ASP A 309 21.24 -6.60 26.75
CA ASP A 309 20.11 -5.69 26.59
C ASP A 309 20.01 -5.15 25.16
N ASP A 310 21.11 -4.61 24.63
CA ASP A 310 21.16 -4.00 23.30
C ASP A 310 21.12 -5.04 22.18
N ASN A 311 21.80 -6.17 22.33
CA ASN A 311 21.75 -7.23 21.32
C ASN A 311 20.37 -7.88 21.24
N ALA A 312 19.65 -8.00 22.37
CA ALA A 312 18.27 -8.47 22.37
C ALA A 312 17.32 -7.50 21.67
N ARG A 313 17.44 -6.18 21.93
CA ARG A 313 16.67 -5.15 21.23
C ARG A 313 17.01 -5.09 19.74
N ALA A 314 18.29 -5.21 19.40
CA ALA A 314 18.74 -5.23 18.01
C ALA A 314 18.17 -6.44 17.26
N LEU A 315 18.12 -7.61 17.90
CA LEU A 315 17.45 -8.79 17.36
C LEU A 315 15.98 -8.52 17.08
N ILE A 316 15.23 -7.91 18.01
CA ILE A 316 13.82 -7.53 17.82
C ILE A 316 13.66 -6.62 16.60
N VAL A 317 14.47 -5.57 16.50
CA VAL A 317 14.42 -4.60 15.38
C VAL A 317 14.61 -5.31 14.04
N VAL A 318 15.66 -6.13 13.90
CA VAL A 318 15.98 -6.74 12.59
C VAL A 318 15.00 -7.81 12.18
N VAL A 319 14.50 -8.66 13.09
CA VAL A 319 13.51 -9.68 12.73
C VAL A 319 12.14 -9.08 12.44
N THR A 320 11.78 -7.99 13.12
CA THR A 320 10.56 -7.23 12.82
C THR A 320 10.64 -6.60 11.43
N LEU A 321 11.79 -6.00 11.10
CA LEU A 321 12.00 -5.44 9.77
C LEU A 321 12.05 -6.50 8.67
N GLN A 322 12.63 -7.68 8.92
CA GLN A 322 12.58 -8.81 7.98
C GLN A 322 11.16 -9.26 7.67
N ASP A 323 10.27 -9.21 8.65
CA ASP A 323 8.87 -9.58 8.44
C ASP A 323 8.15 -8.54 7.56
N LEU A 324 8.43 -7.27 7.80
CA LEU A 324 7.94 -6.13 7.02
C LEU A 324 8.52 -6.04 5.60
N GLN A 325 9.78 -6.44 5.43
CA GLN A 325 10.50 -6.43 4.15
C GLN A 325 11.02 -7.85 3.78
N PRO A 326 10.12 -8.78 3.40
CA PRO A 326 10.42 -10.18 3.08
C PRO A 326 11.58 -10.42 2.12
N LEU A 327 11.81 -9.47 1.20
CA LEU A 327 12.72 -9.61 0.06
C LEU A 327 14.11 -9.02 0.35
N ASP A 328 14.32 -8.34 1.48
CA ASP A 328 15.63 -7.77 1.81
C ASP A 328 16.53 -8.82 2.49
N SER A 329 17.31 -9.52 1.67
CA SER A 329 18.30 -10.48 2.16
C SER A 329 19.44 -9.87 3.00
N ALA A 330 19.62 -8.54 2.98
CA ALA A 330 20.71 -7.88 3.70
C ALA A 330 20.53 -7.92 5.23
N LEU A 331 19.34 -8.25 5.73
CA LEU A 331 19.01 -8.29 7.15
C LEU A 331 19.33 -9.62 7.83
N SER A 332 19.55 -10.69 7.06
CA SER A 332 19.84 -12.03 7.61
C SER A 332 21.19 -12.10 8.33
N GLY A 333 22.18 -11.33 7.89
CA GLY A 333 23.49 -11.24 8.56
C GLY A 333 23.39 -10.68 9.98
N PRO A 334 22.86 -9.47 10.18
CA PRO A 334 22.67 -8.88 11.51
C PRO A 334 21.84 -9.74 12.47
N ALA A 335 20.75 -10.36 12.01
CA ALA A 335 19.93 -11.25 12.86
C ALA A 335 20.75 -12.43 13.40
N ALA A 336 21.61 -13.03 12.57
CA ALA A 336 22.51 -14.10 12.98
C ALA A 336 23.57 -13.62 13.99
N ILE A 337 24.12 -12.42 13.80
CA ILE A 337 25.11 -11.82 14.72
C ILE A 337 24.51 -11.66 16.12
N TYR A 338 23.36 -10.99 16.24
CA TYR A 338 22.75 -10.73 17.54
C TYR A 338 22.28 -12.01 18.23
N LEU A 339 21.70 -12.95 17.48
CA LEU A 339 21.29 -14.24 18.04
C LEU A 339 22.51 -15.07 18.49
N SER A 340 23.60 -15.04 17.73
CA SER A 340 24.87 -15.68 18.10
C SER A 340 25.44 -15.07 19.38
N PHE A 341 25.40 -13.74 19.52
CA PHE A 341 25.81 -13.03 20.74
C PHE A 341 25.00 -13.50 21.96
N LEU A 342 23.67 -13.55 21.86
CA LEU A 342 22.81 -14.07 22.93
C LEU A 342 23.16 -15.53 23.26
N GLY A 343 23.41 -16.35 22.25
CA GLY A 343 23.87 -17.72 22.41
C GLY A 343 25.17 -17.83 23.22
N HIS A 344 26.13 -16.98 22.93
CA HIS A 344 27.41 -16.93 23.64
C HIS A 344 27.27 -16.36 25.07
N ALA A 345 26.35 -15.42 25.26
CA ALA A 345 26.06 -14.82 26.56
C ALA A 345 25.39 -15.79 27.54
N PHE A 346 24.68 -16.80 27.04
CA PHE A 346 23.96 -17.75 27.87
C PHE A 346 24.91 -18.70 28.62
N ASN A 347 24.89 -18.60 29.94
CA ASN A 347 25.63 -19.49 30.82
C ASN A 347 24.78 -20.72 31.18
N ALA A 348 25.13 -21.86 30.59
CA ALA A 348 24.40 -23.11 30.82
C ALA A 348 24.50 -23.64 32.27
N GLN A 349 25.53 -23.25 33.03
CA GLN A 349 25.69 -23.70 34.43
C GLN A 349 24.72 -22.99 35.36
N THR A 350 24.48 -21.69 35.12
CA THR A 350 23.57 -20.88 35.94
C THR A 350 22.16 -20.82 35.36
N GLY A 351 21.98 -21.15 34.08
CA GLY A 351 20.73 -20.94 33.35
C GLY A 351 20.44 -19.47 33.07
N ARG A 352 21.44 -18.59 33.20
CA ARG A 352 21.30 -17.13 33.09
C ARG A 352 22.15 -16.58 31.95
N PHE A 353 21.75 -15.45 31.38
CA PHE A 353 22.61 -14.66 30.51
C PHE A 353 23.59 -13.85 31.36
N ARG A 354 24.83 -13.75 30.90
CA ARG A 354 25.74 -12.65 31.25
C ARG A 354 25.23 -11.39 30.54
N ASN A 355 25.41 -10.19 31.08
CA ASN A 355 25.04 -8.97 30.36
C ASN A 355 26.25 -8.37 29.65
N PHE A 356 27.26 -7.95 30.40
CA PHE A 356 28.33 -7.11 29.88
C PHE A 356 29.53 -7.89 29.35
N MET A 357 29.94 -7.55 28.13
CA MET A 357 31.18 -7.97 27.49
C MET A 357 32.03 -6.74 27.17
N SER A 358 33.33 -6.79 27.46
CA SER A 358 34.27 -5.72 27.08
C SER A 358 34.47 -5.65 25.56
N TYR A 359 35.06 -4.56 25.07
CA TYR A 359 35.44 -4.45 23.67
C TYR A 359 36.45 -5.54 23.23
N ASP A 360 37.31 -5.98 24.16
CA ASP A 360 38.24 -7.10 24.00
C ASP A 360 37.57 -8.49 24.04
N ARG A 361 36.23 -8.54 24.04
CA ARG A 361 35.40 -9.74 23.99
C ARG A 361 35.53 -10.63 25.23
N CYS A 362 35.77 -10.01 26.39
CA CYS A 362 35.79 -10.68 27.69
C CYS A 362 34.48 -10.43 28.43
N TRP A 363 33.83 -11.49 28.91
CA TRP A 363 32.69 -11.36 29.82
C TRP A 363 33.13 -10.72 31.14
N LEU A 364 32.40 -9.71 31.58
CA LEU A 364 32.71 -8.93 32.78
C LEU A 364 31.99 -9.45 34.03
N GLU A 365 31.08 -10.40 33.85
CA GLU A 365 30.29 -11.00 34.92
C GLU A 365 29.87 -12.43 34.56
N GLU A 366 29.50 -13.22 35.57
CA GLU A 366 29.01 -14.60 35.37
C GLU A 366 27.49 -14.70 35.22
N THR A 367 26.75 -13.68 35.68
CA THR A 367 25.29 -13.63 35.65
C THR A 367 24.86 -12.16 35.63
N GLY A 368 24.13 -11.78 34.58
CA GLY A 368 23.54 -10.45 34.45
C GLY A 368 22.25 -10.28 35.26
N SER A 369 21.68 -9.09 35.16
CA SER A 369 20.45 -8.71 35.87
C SER A 369 19.22 -9.55 35.46
N GLU A 370 18.13 -9.42 36.24
CA GLU A 370 16.83 -9.95 35.80
C GLU A 370 16.35 -9.27 34.51
N ASP A 371 16.60 -7.97 34.39
CA ASP A 371 16.22 -7.16 33.23
C ASP A 371 16.88 -7.65 31.94
N SER A 372 18.21 -7.85 31.93
CA SER A 372 18.91 -8.29 30.72
C SER A 372 18.48 -9.68 30.27
N HIS A 373 18.22 -10.55 31.24
CA HIS A 373 17.66 -11.87 30.95
C HIS A 373 16.22 -11.79 30.44
N GLY A 374 15.37 -10.95 31.04
CA GLY A 374 14.00 -10.70 30.58
C GLY A 374 13.97 -10.16 29.15
N ARG A 375 14.86 -9.21 28.82
CA ARG A 375 15.01 -8.69 27.45
C ARG A 375 15.51 -9.75 26.48
N ALA A 376 16.45 -10.61 26.89
CA ALA A 376 16.89 -11.72 26.06
C ALA A 376 15.73 -12.70 25.76
N VAL A 377 14.94 -13.07 26.76
CA VAL A 377 13.74 -13.90 26.58
C VAL A 377 12.73 -13.21 25.65
N TRP A 378 12.58 -11.89 25.77
CA TRP A 378 11.76 -11.11 24.86
C TRP A 378 12.26 -11.16 23.41
N GLY A 379 13.53 -10.84 23.17
CA GLY A 379 14.12 -10.87 21.84
C GLY A 379 14.07 -12.24 21.19
N LEU A 380 14.31 -13.31 21.97
CA LEU A 380 14.18 -14.69 21.50
C LEU A 380 12.73 -15.03 21.15
N GLY A 381 11.76 -14.64 21.97
CA GLY A 381 10.34 -14.87 21.69
C GLY A 381 9.88 -14.20 20.40
N VAL A 382 10.31 -12.97 20.14
CA VAL A 382 10.02 -12.24 18.89
C VAL A 382 10.75 -12.89 17.70
N ALA A 383 12.00 -13.30 17.85
CA ALA A 383 12.74 -14.01 16.81
C ALA A 383 12.08 -15.35 16.43
N VAL A 384 11.48 -16.06 17.39
CA VAL A 384 10.69 -17.25 17.13
C VAL A 384 9.41 -16.92 16.36
N ALA A 385 8.70 -15.87 16.77
CA ALA A 385 7.44 -15.43 16.16
C ALA A 385 7.62 -15.02 14.69
N LEU A 386 8.59 -14.15 14.42
CA LEU A 386 8.74 -13.45 13.14
C LEU A 386 9.86 -14.03 12.25
N GLY A 387 10.76 -14.84 12.83
CA GLY A 387 11.90 -15.40 12.11
C GLY A 387 11.48 -16.31 10.95
N ARG A 388 12.17 -16.13 9.82
CA ARG A 388 11.91 -16.88 8.57
C ARG A 388 12.98 -17.92 8.26
N ASP A 389 14.23 -17.67 8.67
CA ASP A 389 15.31 -18.64 8.55
C ASP A 389 15.12 -19.78 9.57
N LYS A 390 15.04 -21.02 9.07
CA LYS A 390 14.77 -22.19 9.93
C LYS A 390 15.90 -22.46 10.94
N GLY A 391 17.14 -22.16 10.57
CA GLY A 391 18.30 -22.33 11.46
C GLY A 391 18.27 -21.33 12.61
N LEU A 392 18.06 -20.05 12.30
CA LEU A 392 17.93 -18.99 13.31
C LEU A 392 16.73 -19.23 14.23
N VAL A 393 15.56 -19.58 13.69
CA VAL A 393 14.37 -19.91 14.49
C VAL A 393 14.65 -21.12 15.37
N GLY A 394 15.26 -22.19 14.83
CA GLY A 394 15.61 -23.37 15.60
C GLY A 394 16.52 -23.05 16.79
N PHE A 395 17.54 -22.22 16.57
CA PHE A 395 18.44 -21.80 17.65
C PHE A 395 17.76 -20.87 18.67
N ALA A 396 16.91 -19.95 18.22
CA ALA A 396 16.13 -19.10 19.11
C ALA A 396 15.17 -19.92 19.99
N VAL A 397 14.51 -20.96 19.45
CA VAL A 397 13.66 -21.88 20.22
C VAL A 397 14.46 -22.64 21.28
N ASP A 398 15.63 -23.18 20.94
CA ASP A 398 16.49 -23.87 21.93
C ASP A 398 16.86 -22.93 23.08
N LEU A 399 17.37 -21.74 22.73
CA LEU A 399 17.86 -20.79 23.71
C LEU A 399 16.73 -20.22 24.58
N PHE A 400 15.56 -19.92 23.99
CA PHE A 400 14.37 -19.49 24.72
C PHE A 400 13.96 -20.54 25.76
N ASN A 401 13.89 -21.80 25.36
CA ASN A 401 13.49 -22.90 26.25
C ASN A 401 14.49 -23.14 27.40
N ARG A 402 15.78 -22.86 27.18
CA ARG A 402 16.81 -22.98 28.22
C ARG A 402 16.80 -21.80 29.18
N ALA A 403 16.47 -20.61 28.70
CA ALA A 403 16.38 -19.40 29.51
C ALA A 403 15.10 -19.31 30.35
N LEU A 404 13.99 -19.88 29.85
CA LEU A 404 12.65 -19.68 30.42
C LEU A 404 12.53 -19.99 31.91
N ASP A 405 13.10 -21.09 32.40
CA ASP A 405 12.93 -21.51 33.80
C ASP A 405 13.47 -20.49 34.79
N ALA A 406 14.55 -19.79 34.44
CA ALA A 406 15.15 -18.81 35.32
C ALA A 406 14.23 -17.59 35.57
N THR A 407 13.23 -17.38 34.71
CA THR A 407 12.23 -16.31 34.90
C THR A 407 11.25 -16.63 36.03
N GLU A 408 11.08 -17.90 36.41
CA GLU A 408 10.14 -18.30 37.48
C GLU A 408 10.41 -17.58 38.79
N HIS A 409 11.67 -17.21 39.05
CA HIS A 409 12.09 -16.57 40.29
C HIS A 409 12.23 -15.05 40.19
N PHE A 410 11.80 -14.43 39.08
CA PHE A 410 11.89 -12.99 38.92
C PHE A 410 11.07 -12.22 39.94
N THR A 411 11.70 -11.17 40.44
CA THR A 411 11.18 -10.29 41.49
C THR A 411 11.00 -8.86 41.01
N TYR A 412 11.80 -8.40 40.03
CA TYR A 412 11.71 -7.05 39.50
C TYR A 412 10.58 -6.93 38.46
N PRO A 413 9.69 -5.92 38.56
CA PRO A 413 8.51 -5.81 37.69
C PRO A 413 8.84 -5.72 36.20
N ARG A 414 9.88 -4.97 35.82
CA ARG A 414 10.27 -4.80 34.41
C ARG A 414 10.76 -6.12 33.82
N ALA A 415 11.67 -6.82 34.50
CA ALA A 415 12.12 -8.16 34.10
C ALA A 415 10.95 -9.14 33.89
N ILE A 416 9.97 -9.14 34.81
CA ILE A 416 8.75 -9.96 34.69
C ILE A 416 7.97 -9.57 33.42
N ALA A 417 7.75 -8.26 33.21
CA ALA A 417 7.03 -7.76 32.04
C ALA A 417 7.72 -8.13 30.71
N PHE A 418 9.05 -7.96 30.60
CA PHE A 418 9.80 -8.37 29.41
C PHE A 418 9.63 -9.86 29.11
N ALA A 419 9.76 -10.71 30.15
CA ALA A 419 9.57 -12.15 30.00
C ALA A 419 8.14 -12.49 29.55
N ILE A 420 7.11 -11.86 30.13
CA ILE A 420 5.71 -12.03 29.70
C ILE A 420 5.57 -11.70 28.21
N ILE A 421 6.01 -10.51 27.78
CA ILE A 421 5.89 -10.06 26.37
C ILE A 421 6.60 -11.06 25.44
N GLY A 422 7.81 -11.52 25.81
CA GLY A 422 8.54 -12.55 25.09
C GLY A 422 7.79 -13.87 24.97
N ILE A 423 7.19 -14.34 26.06
CA ILE A 423 6.41 -15.58 26.07
C ILE A 423 5.17 -15.45 25.18
N HIS A 424 4.49 -14.30 25.17
CA HIS A 424 3.38 -14.07 24.24
C HIS A 424 3.83 -14.15 22.78
N ALA A 425 4.95 -13.51 22.44
CA ALA A 425 5.51 -13.61 21.09
C ALA A 425 5.83 -15.06 20.72
N TYR A 426 6.52 -15.82 21.58
CA TYR A 426 6.81 -17.24 21.37
C TYR A 426 5.53 -18.08 21.15
N LEU A 427 4.51 -17.88 21.99
CA LEU A 427 3.24 -18.61 21.94
C LEU A 427 2.39 -18.29 20.71
N SER A 428 2.64 -17.17 20.00
CA SER A 428 1.97 -16.88 18.72
C SER A 428 2.28 -17.95 17.66
N ARG A 429 3.49 -18.54 17.71
CA ARG A 429 3.90 -19.63 16.82
C ARG A 429 3.71 -21.01 17.45
N TYR A 430 3.97 -21.14 18.76
CA TYR A 430 3.88 -22.39 19.50
C TYR A 430 2.76 -22.38 20.53
N SER A 431 1.53 -22.14 20.05
CA SER A 431 0.34 -21.98 20.91
C SER A 431 -0.02 -23.22 21.73
N GLY A 432 0.59 -24.39 21.47
CA GLY A 432 0.41 -25.63 22.22
C GLY A 432 1.38 -25.86 23.39
N ASP A 433 2.42 -25.04 23.55
CA ASP A 433 3.46 -25.27 24.55
C ASP A 433 2.94 -25.03 25.98
N SER A 434 2.79 -26.13 26.74
CA SER A 434 2.24 -26.10 28.10
C SER A 434 3.20 -25.49 29.12
N ARG A 435 4.51 -25.62 28.93
CA ARG A 435 5.53 -25.06 29.82
C ARG A 435 5.56 -23.54 29.69
N ALA A 436 5.58 -23.03 28.46
CA ALA A 436 5.52 -21.60 28.20
C ALA A 436 4.22 -20.97 28.72
N LYS A 437 3.06 -21.62 28.52
CA LYS A 437 1.77 -21.17 29.08
C LYS A 437 1.77 -21.12 30.60
N LYS A 438 2.33 -22.14 31.25
CA LYS A 438 2.44 -22.18 32.72
C LYS A 438 3.31 -21.03 33.22
N MET A 439 4.48 -20.82 32.60
CA MET A 439 5.37 -19.73 32.97
C MET A 439 4.71 -18.37 32.80
N ARG A 440 4.03 -18.14 31.67
CA ARG A 440 3.22 -16.94 31.44
C ARG A 440 2.27 -16.68 32.61
N LYS A 441 1.47 -17.67 33.00
CA LYS A 441 0.50 -17.51 34.11
C LYS A 441 1.19 -17.15 35.42
N ILE A 442 2.28 -17.82 35.78
CA ILE A 442 3.05 -17.54 37.00
C ILE A 442 3.53 -16.09 37.03
N LEU A 443 4.10 -15.62 35.92
CA LEU A 443 4.63 -14.27 35.80
C LEU A 443 3.52 -13.22 35.79
N SER A 444 2.44 -13.43 35.02
CA SER A 444 1.28 -12.55 34.96
C SER A 444 0.63 -12.38 36.33
N ASP A 445 0.42 -13.49 37.06
CA ASP A 445 -0.12 -13.47 38.41
C ASP A 445 0.77 -12.69 39.38
N ARG A 446 2.09 -12.87 39.28
CA ARG A 446 3.04 -12.15 40.12
C ARG A 446 3.05 -10.66 39.82
N LEU A 447 3.02 -10.26 38.55
CA LEU A 447 2.95 -8.85 38.16
C LEU A 447 1.64 -8.24 38.67
N MET A 448 0.51 -8.91 38.45
CA MET A 448 -0.80 -8.46 38.92
C MET A 448 -0.84 -8.35 40.46
N GLN A 449 -0.24 -9.30 41.18
CA GLN A 449 -0.17 -9.24 42.63
C GLN A 449 0.58 -8.00 43.12
N LYS A 450 1.67 -7.59 42.46
CA LYS A 450 2.36 -6.33 42.81
C LYS A 450 1.47 -5.10 42.61
N PHE A 451 0.64 -5.07 41.58
CA PHE A 451 -0.38 -4.03 41.43
C PHE A 451 -1.40 -4.08 42.56
N ARG A 452 -1.92 -5.26 42.93
CA ARG A 452 -2.86 -5.40 44.06
C ARG A 452 -2.26 -4.93 45.39
N ASP A 453 -0.98 -5.21 45.62
CA ASP A 453 -0.31 -4.90 46.88
C ASP A 453 -0.03 -3.40 47.07
N PHE A 454 0.19 -2.65 45.97
CA PHE A 454 0.68 -1.27 46.05
C PHE A 454 -0.26 -0.22 45.44
N ALA A 455 -1.05 -0.59 44.42
CA ALA A 455 -1.87 0.36 43.68
C ALA A 455 -3.01 0.89 44.57
N THR A 456 -3.17 2.21 44.57
CA THR A 456 -4.27 2.90 45.26
C THR A 456 -5.13 3.66 44.25
N GLU A 457 -6.21 4.30 44.70
CA GLU A 457 -7.09 5.08 43.82
C GLU A 457 -6.31 6.14 43.02
N ASP A 458 -5.53 6.95 43.73
CA ASP A 458 -4.73 8.06 43.18
C ASP A 458 -3.34 7.65 42.65
N TRP A 459 -2.97 6.39 42.82
CA TRP A 459 -1.66 5.88 42.39
C TRP A 459 -1.82 4.45 41.86
N PRO A 460 -2.37 4.28 40.64
CA PRO A 460 -2.63 2.98 40.03
C PRO A 460 -1.35 2.34 39.48
N TRP A 461 -0.32 2.25 40.33
CA TRP A 461 1.00 1.74 39.98
C TRP A 461 1.49 0.72 41.02
N CYS A 462 2.37 -0.19 40.61
CA CYS A 462 2.83 -1.31 41.45
C CYS A 462 4.07 -1.02 42.31
N GLU A 463 4.58 0.21 42.28
CA GLU A 463 5.77 0.65 43.02
C GLU A 463 5.64 2.09 43.49
N ALA A 464 6.48 2.48 44.45
CA ALA A 464 6.52 3.83 45.02
C ALA A 464 7.04 4.91 44.08
N THR A 465 7.75 4.52 43.02
CA THR A 465 8.41 5.46 42.10
C THR A 465 8.28 4.94 40.68
N LEU A 466 7.86 5.80 39.76
CA LEU A 466 7.97 5.56 38.33
C LEU A 466 9.40 5.82 37.87
N THR A 467 9.99 4.85 37.17
CA THR A 467 11.39 4.89 36.75
C THR A 467 11.50 4.81 35.22
N TYR A 468 11.90 3.65 34.68
CA TYR A 468 12.17 3.43 33.27
C TYR A 468 11.36 2.24 32.72
N ASP A 469 11.29 2.20 31.39
CA ASP A 469 10.49 1.28 30.57
C ASP A 469 9.06 1.09 31.15
N ASN A 470 8.48 2.16 31.70
CA ASN A 470 7.33 2.06 32.61
C ASN A 470 6.14 1.39 31.93
N ALA A 471 5.88 1.75 30.67
CA ALA A 471 4.74 1.27 29.90
C ALA A 471 4.73 -0.24 29.64
N ARG A 472 5.84 -0.94 29.86
CA ARG A 472 5.92 -2.40 29.72
C ARG A 472 5.12 -3.13 30.78
N LEU A 473 4.99 -2.55 31.97
CA LEU A 473 4.21 -3.14 33.05
C LEU A 473 2.72 -3.24 32.67
N PRO A 474 2.02 -2.15 32.28
CA PRO A 474 0.67 -2.27 31.77
C PRO A 474 0.59 -3.06 30.46
N GLN A 475 1.54 -2.93 29.53
CA GLN A 475 1.53 -3.74 28.29
C GLN A 475 1.49 -5.25 28.58
N ALA A 476 2.30 -5.71 29.52
CA ALA A 476 2.32 -7.11 29.93
C ALA A 476 0.99 -7.56 30.56
N LEU A 477 0.32 -6.69 31.33
CA LEU A 477 -1.00 -6.98 31.88
C LEU A 477 -2.09 -7.02 30.80
N LEU A 478 -2.06 -6.12 29.80
CA LEU A 478 -2.99 -6.12 28.68
C LEU A 478 -2.90 -7.43 27.88
N LEU A 479 -1.68 -7.81 27.49
CA LEU A 479 -1.41 -9.09 26.81
C LEU A 479 -1.90 -10.27 27.66
N SER A 480 -1.58 -10.26 28.97
CA SER A 480 -1.99 -11.33 29.88
C SER A 480 -3.51 -11.44 29.97
N GLY A 481 -4.20 -10.33 30.19
CA GLY A 481 -5.66 -10.27 30.33
C GLY A 481 -6.38 -10.75 29.08
N GLN A 482 -5.89 -10.40 27.89
CA GLN A 482 -6.47 -10.84 26.63
C GLN A 482 -6.34 -12.36 26.40
N TRP A 483 -5.17 -12.94 26.69
CA TRP A 483 -4.88 -14.35 26.36
C TRP A 483 -5.06 -15.35 27.52
N LEU A 484 -5.26 -14.87 28.75
CA LEU A 484 -5.70 -15.67 29.91
C LEU A 484 -7.19 -15.45 30.24
N PRO A 485 -7.95 -14.85 29.32
CA PRO A 485 -9.21 -14.15 29.57
C PRO A 485 -9.45 -13.62 31.00
N ASP A 486 -8.51 -12.84 31.53
CA ASP A 486 -8.57 -12.27 32.88
C ASP A 486 -8.92 -10.78 32.82
N CYS A 487 -10.18 -10.45 33.12
CA CYS A 487 -10.69 -9.08 33.05
C CYS A 487 -10.00 -8.15 34.07
N GLU A 488 -9.55 -8.67 35.22
CA GLU A 488 -8.91 -7.86 36.25
C GLU A 488 -7.53 -7.37 35.78
N MET A 489 -6.77 -8.25 35.12
CA MET A 489 -5.49 -7.86 34.51
C MET A 489 -5.69 -6.84 33.39
N LEU A 490 -6.71 -7.05 32.54
CA LEU A 490 -7.02 -6.14 31.45
C LEU A 490 -7.40 -4.74 31.99
N ASP A 491 -8.31 -4.68 32.95
CA ASP A 491 -8.77 -3.43 33.56
C ASP A 491 -7.64 -2.69 34.29
N MET A 492 -6.80 -3.42 35.02
CA MET A 492 -5.62 -2.83 35.69
C MET A 492 -4.59 -2.33 34.68
N GLY A 493 -4.33 -3.08 33.61
CA GLY A 493 -3.44 -2.67 32.52
C GLY A 493 -3.90 -1.37 31.86
N LEU A 494 -5.19 -1.27 31.50
CA LEU A 494 -5.77 -0.06 30.92
C LEU A 494 -5.75 1.12 31.89
N ARG A 495 -6.10 0.89 33.16
CA ARG A 495 -6.10 1.92 34.19
C ARG A 495 -4.70 2.48 34.43
N ALA A 496 -3.71 1.61 34.61
CA ALA A 496 -2.32 2.00 34.83
C ALA A 496 -1.74 2.73 33.61
N LEU A 497 -2.00 2.24 32.39
CA LEU A 497 -1.53 2.90 31.17
C LEU A 497 -2.19 4.27 30.96
N ASN A 498 -3.50 4.40 31.21
CA ASN A 498 -4.21 5.66 31.06
C ASN A 498 -3.72 6.70 32.07
N TRP A 499 -3.42 6.27 33.30
CA TRP A 499 -2.80 7.15 34.29
C TRP A 499 -1.37 7.53 33.89
N LEU A 500 -0.55 6.57 33.43
CA LEU A 500 0.81 6.86 32.95
C LEU A 500 0.80 7.84 31.77
N LYS A 501 -0.16 7.70 30.85
CA LYS A 501 -0.41 8.64 29.75
C LYS A 501 -0.60 10.06 30.27
N GLN A 502 -1.41 10.25 31.31
CA GLN A 502 -1.63 11.57 31.92
C GLN A 502 -0.35 12.11 32.59
N VAL A 503 0.39 11.26 33.30
CA VAL A 503 1.66 11.63 33.95
C VAL A 503 2.72 12.04 32.93
N GLN A 504 2.80 11.34 31.79
CA GLN A 504 3.79 11.57 30.74
C GLN A 504 3.30 12.49 29.62
N THR A 505 2.28 13.31 29.89
CA THR A 505 1.90 14.44 29.04
C THR A 505 2.39 15.73 29.69
N ASP A 506 2.79 16.73 28.90
CA ASP A 506 3.14 18.04 29.44
C ASP A 506 1.95 18.72 30.13
N ALA A 507 2.23 19.73 30.96
CA ALA A 507 1.22 20.42 31.77
C ALA A 507 0.07 21.04 30.95
N ASN A 508 0.30 21.36 29.68
CA ASN A 508 -0.70 21.96 28.79
C ASN A 508 -1.41 20.91 27.91
N GLY A 509 -1.03 19.63 27.97
CA GLY A 509 -1.70 18.57 27.22
C GLY A 509 -1.27 18.43 25.75
N HIS A 510 -0.23 19.13 25.32
CA HIS A 510 0.19 19.25 23.92
C HIS A 510 1.06 18.09 23.43
N HIS A 511 2.06 17.67 24.21
CA HIS A 511 3.06 16.69 23.76
C HIS A 511 3.45 15.69 24.85
N PHE A 512 4.16 14.64 24.45
CA PHE A 512 4.68 13.62 25.36
C PHE A 512 5.89 14.19 26.11
N SER A 513 5.88 14.12 27.43
CA SER A 513 6.95 14.59 28.32
C SER A 513 7.28 13.44 29.26
N ALA A 514 8.30 12.67 28.89
CA ALA A 514 8.69 11.47 29.61
C ALA A 514 9.16 11.81 31.03
N ILE A 515 9.20 10.80 31.89
CA ILE A 515 9.77 10.95 33.22
C ILE A 515 11.29 10.99 33.10
N GLY A 516 11.88 12.05 33.63
CA GLY A 516 13.32 12.24 33.68
C GLY A 516 14.03 11.22 34.57
N ASN A 517 15.17 10.70 34.13
CA ASN A 517 15.93 9.72 34.91
C ASN A 517 16.72 10.33 36.08
N HIS A 518 16.94 11.64 36.05
CA HIS A 518 17.60 12.38 37.11
C HIS A 518 16.57 12.90 38.12
N GLY A 519 16.07 11.99 38.95
CA GLY A 519 15.13 12.27 40.03
C GLY A 519 13.86 11.42 39.99
N TRP A 520 13.53 10.83 38.83
CA TRP A 520 12.36 9.96 38.64
C TRP A 520 11.04 10.63 39.06
N PHE A 521 9.97 9.84 39.25
CA PHE A 521 8.72 10.37 39.81
C PHE A 521 8.24 9.54 41.01
N PRO A 522 8.56 9.96 42.25
CA PRO A 522 8.13 9.29 43.47
C PRO A 522 6.68 9.65 43.84
N LYS A 523 5.97 8.71 44.47
CA LYS A 523 4.61 8.88 45.00
C LYS A 523 4.59 10.03 46.01
N GLY A 524 3.78 11.05 45.72
CA GLY A 524 3.66 12.26 46.55
C GLY A 524 4.80 13.27 46.39
N GLY A 525 5.72 13.06 45.44
CA GLY A 525 6.74 14.04 45.06
C GLY A 525 6.47 14.68 43.71
N GLU A 526 7.52 15.25 43.10
CA GLU A 526 7.46 15.90 41.79
C GLU A 526 8.06 15.00 40.70
N LYS A 527 7.50 15.09 39.48
CA LYS A 527 8.03 14.40 38.31
C LYS A 527 9.31 15.11 37.85
N ALA A 528 10.43 14.40 37.77
CA ALA A 528 11.63 14.89 37.12
C ALA A 528 11.35 15.22 35.64
N GLN A 529 11.65 16.44 35.22
CA GLN A 529 11.31 16.93 33.88
C GLN A 529 12.35 16.55 32.82
N PHE A 530 13.64 16.56 33.13
CA PHE A 530 14.71 16.38 32.15
C PHE A 530 15.51 15.11 32.39
N ASP A 531 16.42 14.82 31.45
CA ASP A 531 17.06 13.52 31.29
C ASP A 531 16.04 12.45 30.87
N GLN A 532 15.14 12.87 29.97
CA GLN A 532 14.13 12.01 29.35
C GLN A 532 14.79 11.06 28.37
N GLN A 533 14.41 9.78 28.42
CA GLN A 533 15.09 8.73 27.66
C GLN A 533 14.21 8.20 26.52
N PRO A 534 14.80 7.92 25.34
CA PRO A 534 14.16 7.24 24.22
C PRO A 534 13.37 5.97 24.58
N ILE A 535 13.82 5.22 25.59
CA ILE A 535 13.17 3.97 25.97
C ILE A 535 11.74 4.15 26.47
N GLU A 536 11.44 5.26 27.16
CA GLU A 536 10.08 5.56 27.64
C GLU A 536 9.12 5.79 26.47
N ALA A 537 9.57 6.53 25.45
CA ALA A 537 8.76 6.82 24.27
C ALA A 537 8.45 5.52 23.49
N ALA A 538 9.45 4.68 23.24
CA ALA A 538 9.26 3.39 22.55
C ALA A 538 8.31 2.46 23.33
N ALA A 539 8.46 2.40 24.66
CA ALA A 539 7.57 1.62 25.52
C ALA A 539 6.12 2.09 25.44
N MET A 540 5.90 3.41 25.47
CA MET A 540 4.55 3.98 25.37
C MET A 540 3.92 3.72 24.00
N VAL A 541 4.68 3.79 22.90
CA VAL A 541 4.18 3.45 21.56
C VAL A 541 3.64 2.03 21.53
N ASP A 542 4.44 1.05 21.94
CA ASP A 542 4.05 -0.36 21.94
C ASP A 542 2.84 -0.63 22.85
N ALA A 543 2.86 -0.08 24.07
CA ALA A 543 1.78 -0.27 25.03
C ALA A 543 0.46 0.37 24.57
N CYS A 544 0.51 1.52 23.91
CA CYS A 544 -0.67 2.15 23.32
C CYS A 544 -1.23 1.34 22.16
N ILE A 545 -0.38 0.81 21.28
CA ILE A 545 -0.84 -0.07 20.20
C ILE A 545 -1.49 -1.34 20.78
N GLU A 546 -0.94 -1.91 21.85
CA GLU A 546 -1.54 -3.05 22.54
C GLU A 546 -2.90 -2.70 23.17
N ALA A 547 -3.00 -1.54 23.82
CA ALA A 547 -4.28 -1.05 24.37
C ALA A 547 -5.32 -0.82 23.28
N PHE A 548 -4.92 -0.29 22.12
CA PHE A 548 -5.80 -0.21 20.94
C PHE A 548 -6.25 -1.59 20.46
N ASN A 549 -5.34 -2.57 20.41
CA ASN A 549 -5.71 -3.93 20.00
C ASN A 549 -6.74 -4.56 20.94
N CYS A 550 -6.70 -4.24 22.22
CA CYS A 550 -7.66 -4.68 23.23
C CYS A 550 -9.00 -3.93 23.17
N THR A 551 -8.98 -2.60 23.00
CA THR A 551 -10.15 -1.74 23.22
C THR A 551 -10.79 -1.20 21.94
N ARG A 552 -10.02 -1.13 20.85
CA ARG A 552 -10.31 -0.38 19.61
C ARG A 552 -10.52 1.12 19.84
N ASP A 553 -10.07 1.67 20.97
CA ASP A 553 -10.11 3.09 21.24
C ASP A 553 -8.95 3.82 20.52
N GLU A 554 -9.34 4.61 19.53
CA GLU A 554 -8.47 5.37 18.64
C GLU A 554 -7.63 6.43 19.38
N GLU A 555 -7.98 6.81 20.61
CA GLU A 555 -7.17 7.71 21.44
C GLU A 555 -5.78 7.12 21.74
N TRP A 556 -5.68 5.79 21.89
CA TRP A 556 -4.40 5.12 22.12
C TRP A 556 -3.46 5.28 20.94
N ILE A 557 -3.96 5.13 19.71
CA ILE A 557 -3.15 5.34 18.51
C ILE A 557 -2.73 6.80 18.41
N ALA A 558 -3.62 7.75 18.70
CA ALA A 558 -3.25 9.18 18.72
C ALA A 558 -2.11 9.45 19.71
N TYR A 559 -2.13 8.82 20.90
CA TYR A 559 -1.07 8.96 21.87
C TYR A 559 0.24 8.25 21.46
N ALA A 560 0.16 7.10 20.78
CA ALA A 560 1.33 6.43 20.21
C ALA A 560 2.07 7.36 19.23
N TYR A 561 1.35 8.05 18.35
CA TYR A 561 1.97 9.06 17.46
C TYR A 561 2.56 10.24 18.23
N ARG A 562 1.92 10.69 19.31
CA ARG A 562 2.47 11.75 20.17
C ARG A 562 3.82 11.32 20.78
N CYS A 563 3.94 10.07 21.21
CA CYS A 563 5.20 9.50 21.68
C CYS A 563 6.23 9.36 20.56
N LEU A 564 5.81 8.97 19.34
CA LEU A 564 6.71 8.94 18.18
C LEU A 564 7.25 10.34 17.83
N ASN A 565 6.44 11.38 17.96
CA ASN A 565 6.85 12.75 17.64
C ASN A 565 7.79 13.37 18.66
N TRP A 566 7.87 12.82 19.86
CA TRP A 566 8.89 13.20 20.83
C TRP A 566 10.30 13.08 20.23
N TYR A 567 10.56 12.04 19.45
CA TYR A 567 11.82 11.86 18.73
C TYR A 567 12.05 12.94 17.68
N GLN A 568 10.97 13.42 17.04
CA GLN A 568 11.02 14.41 15.95
C GLN A 568 11.05 15.86 16.44
N GLY A 569 11.01 16.09 17.75
CA GLY A 569 11.04 17.42 18.34
C GLY A 569 9.69 17.94 18.84
N GLU A 570 8.62 17.15 18.87
CA GLU A 570 7.44 17.47 19.70
C GLU A 570 7.70 17.05 21.14
N ASN A 571 8.66 17.71 21.78
CA ASN A 571 9.08 17.48 23.15
C ASN A 571 9.32 18.81 23.90
N ASP A 572 9.73 18.73 25.16
CA ASP A 572 9.84 19.88 26.07
C ASP A 572 10.77 21.01 25.59
N LEU A 573 11.73 20.73 24.71
CA LEU A 573 12.68 21.73 24.18
C LEU A 573 12.53 22.00 22.69
N ARG A 574 11.58 21.34 22.02
CA ARG A 574 11.38 21.46 20.57
C ARG A 574 12.61 21.07 19.74
N VAL A 575 13.38 20.08 20.19
CA VAL A 575 14.61 19.61 19.51
C VAL A 575 14.48 18.16 19.07
N PRO A 576 14.84 17.82 17.82
CA PRO A 576 14.80 16.43 17.37
C PRO A 576 15.89 15.60 18.07
N LEU A 577 15.56 14.35 18.42
CA LEU A 577 16.51 13.34 18.88
C LEU A 577 16.90 12.38 17.76
N ASN A 578 16.04 12.15 16.77
CA ASN A 578 16.35 11.26 15.66
C ASN A 578 17.24 11.94 14.61
N ASP A 579 18.18 11.19 14.03
CA ASP A 579 18.97 11.60 12.88
C ASP A 579 18.34 11.03 11.59
N HIS A 580 17.62 11.88 10.87
CA HIS A 580 16.98 11.51 9.60
C HIS A 580 17.96 11.13 8.49
N ALA A 581 19.25 11.50 8.58
CA ALA A 581 20.23 11.16 7.57
C ALA A 581 20.67 9.70 7.71
N THR A 582 20.97 9.27 8.94
CA THR A 582 21.62 7.97 9.22
C THR A 582 20.69 6.92 9.87
N GLY A 583 19.60 7.35 10.50
CA GLY A 583 18.71 6.51 11.31
C GLY A 583 19.14 6.36 12.77
N GLY A 584 20.17 7.08 13.22
CA GLY A 584 20.57 7.11 14.63
C GLY A 584 19.61 7.92 15.51
N CYS A 585 19.76 7.82 16.83
CA CYS A 585 18.97 8.59 17.80
C CYS A 585 19.84 9.04 18.97
N ARG A 586 19.65 10.28 19.40
CA ARG A 586 20.29 10.87 20.56
C ARG A 586 19.85 10.22 21.86
N ASP A 587 20.76 10.14 22.84
CA ASP A 587 20.58 9.36 24.07
C ASP A 587 19.52 9.89 25.04
N GLY A 588 19.18 11.18 24.94
CA GLY A 588 18.15 11.76 25.79
C GLY A 588 17.96 13.25 25.60
N LEU A 589 16.95 13.78 26.28
CA LEU A 589 16.62 15.20 26.34
C LEU A 589 17.00 15.75 27.72
N GLU A 590 18.11 16.47 27.79
CA GLU A 590 18.65 17.10 28.99
C GLU A 590 18.19 18.56 29.07
N ALA A 591 18.29 19.21 30.25
CA ALA A 591 17.81 20.58 30.43
C ALA A 591 18.44 21.61 29.46
N GLN A 592 19.68 21.37 29.05
CA GLN A 592 20.46 22.19 28.12
C GLN A 592 20.22 21.88 26.63
N GLY A 593 19.53 20.79 26.30
CA GLY A 593 19.37 20.32 24.93
C GLY A 593 19.39 18.80 24.81
N ALA A 594 19.41 18.31 23.56
CA ALA A 594 19.56 16.88 23.33
C ALA A 594 21.00 16.42 23.60
N ASN A 595 21.15 15.27 24.25
CA ASN A 595 22.46 14.63 24.40
C ASN A 595 22.98 14.24 23.01
N GLU A 596 24.12 14.78 22.60
CA GLU A 596 24.61 14.58 21.23
C GLU A 596 25.10 13.15 20.95
N ASN A 597 25.32 12.32 21.97
CA ASN A 597 25.67 10.91 21.80
C ASN A 597 24.49 10.13 21.23
N GLN A 598 24.79 9.18 20.35
CA GLN A 598 23.81 8.26 19.76
C GLN A 598 24.22 6.81 20.04
N GLY A 599 23.86 6.30 21.22
CA GLY A 599 24.11 4.93 21.66
C GLY A 599 23.19 3.89 21.02
N ALA A 600 23.38 2.63 21.43
CA ALA A 600 22.57 1.51 20.96
C ALA A 600 21.13 1.59 21.47
N GLU A 601 20.93 1.76 22.77
CA GLU A 601 19.58 1.79 23.36
C GLU A 601 18.69 2.83 22.67
N SER A 602 19.18 4.06 22.54
CA SER A 602 18.45 5.18 21.93
C SER A 602 18.10 4.92 20.47
N THR A 603 19.09 4.50 19.67
CA THR A 603 18.91 4.15 18.26
C THR A 603 17.90 3.01 18.08
N LEU A 604 18.02 1.95 18.89
CA LEU A 604 17.14 0.79 18.80
C LEU A 604 15.71 1.14 19.26
N CYS A 605 15.56 1.96 20.31
CA CYS A 605 14.24 2.42 20.75
C CYS A 605 13.54 3.27 19.67
N TRP A 606 14.28 4.16 19.00
CA TRP A 606 13.75 4.90 17.85
C TRP A 606 13.26 3.96 16.75
N LEU A 607 14.09 2.98 16.35
CA LEU A 607 13.71 2.01 15.31
C LEU A 607 12.53 1.14 15.75
N THR A 608 12.49 0.68 17.00
CA THR A 608 11.36 -0.08 17.55
C THR A 608 10.07 0.73 17.50
N ALA A 609 10.09 1.97 17.97
CA ALA A 609 8.91 2.85 17.95
C ALA A 609 8.41 3.08 16.51
N LEU A 610 9.33 3.36 15.59
CA LEU A 610 9.00 3.55 14.18
C LEU A 610 8.40 2.28 13.57
N LEU A 611 9.03 1.12 13.76
CA LEU A 611 8.56 -0.17 13.26
C LEU A 611 7.20 -0.57 13.82
N ALA A 612 6.93 -0.28 15.09
CA ALA A 612 5.63 -0.55 15.70
C ALA A 612 4.50 0.23 15.00
N VAL A 613 4.73 1.50 14.67
CA VAL A 613 3.75 2.32 13.94
C VAL A 613 3.65 1.89 12.46
N TYR A 614 4.77 1.53 11.82
CA TYR A 614 4.76 0.93 10.47
C TYR A 614 3.94 -0.37 10.41
N ASN A 615 4.13 -1.27 11.37
CA ASN A 615 3.37 -2.52 11.49
C ASN A 615 1.87 -2.25 11.66
N HIS A 616 1.52 -1.28 12.51
CA HIS A 616 0.12 -0.89 12.71
C HIS A 616 -0.51 -0.30 11.44
N CYS A 617 0.22 0.56 10.71
CA CYS A 617 -0.28 1.20 9.50
C CYS A 617 -0.32 0.26 8.29
N GLY A 618 0.57 -0.75 8.24
CA GLY A 618 0.87 -1.58 7.08
C GLY A 618 2.00 -0.97 6.22
N TRP A 619 3.05 -1.74 5.94
CA TRP A 619 4.27 -1.29 5.22
C TRP A 619 3.98 -0.56 3.90
N ASP A 620 3.14 -1.15 3.06
CA ASP A 620 2.80 -0.62 1.73
C ASP A 620 2.06 0.72 1.79
N ARG A 621 1.36 1.01 2.89
CA ARG A 621 0.66 2.30 3.10
C ARG A 621 1.61 3.44 3.45
N VAL A 622 2.87 3.14 3.78
CA VAL A 622 3.84 4.11 4.31
C VAL A 622 5.04 4.32 3.37
N THR A 623 5.51 3.28 2.66
CA THR A 623 6.67 3.41 1.74
C THR A 623 6.29 3.73 0.29
N SER A 624 5.03 3.59 -0.09
CA SER A 624 4.53 4.14 -1.35
C SER A 624 4.30 5.65 -1.19
N PRO A 625 4.72 6.50 -2.13
CA PRO A 625 4.34 7.90 -2.09
C PRO A 625 2.80 7.98 -2.10
N ARG A 626 2.21 8.43 -0.99
CA ARG A 626 0.79 8.80 -0.96
C ARG A 626 0.60 9.99 -1.88
N GLU A 627 0.02 9.77 -3.05
CA GLU A 627 -0.88 10.79 -3.61
C GLU A 627 -2.13 10.84 -2.70
N PRO A 628 -2.66 12.04 -2.42
CA PRO A 628 -3.55 12.29 -1.28
C PRO A 628 -4.89 11.54 -1.40
N GLY A 629 -5.24 10.65 -0.45
CA GLY A 629 -6.59 10.07 -0.43
C GLY A 629 -6.99 8.91 0.50
N GLU A 630 -6.10 8.23 1.23
CA GLU A 630 -6.50 6.99 1.97
C GLU A 630 -6.69 7.16 3.49
N GLU A 631 -7.96 7.11 3.94
CA GLU A 631 -8.38 6.82 5.32
C GLU A 631 -8.67 5.33 5.53
N SER A 632 -8.39 4.87 6.76
CA SER A 632 -8.35 3.49 7.26
C SER A 632 -9.73 2.90 7.60
N SER A 633 -9.98 1.64 7.22
CA SER A 633 -11.02 0.78 7.82
C SER A 633 -10.41 -0.34 8.68
N GLN A 634 -10.95 -0.51 9.89
CA GLN A 634 -10.61 -1.50 10.92
C GLN A 634 -11.03 -2.94 10.53
N PRO A 635 -10.40 -4.01 11.06
CA PRO A 635 -10.77 -5.39 10.77
C PRO A 635 -11.92 -5.90 11.65
N GLY A 636 -12.99 -6.39 11.02
CA GLY A 636 -14.14 -7.04 11.66
C GLY A 636 -13.99 -8.56 11.75
N VAL A 637 -13.93 -9.05 12.99
CA VAL A 637 -14.57 -10.24 13.59
C VAL A 637 -14.99 -11.38 12.63
N ASP A 638 -14.29 -12.50 12.74
CA ASP A 638 -14.70 -13.81 12.19
C ASP A 638 -16.02 -14.31 12.80
N LYS A 639 -16.94 -14.75 11.94
CA LYS A 639 -18.07 -15.60 12.31
C LYS A 639 -17.72 -17.06 12.04
N VAL A 640 -17.68 -17.82 13.14
CA VAL A 640 -18.13 -19.22 13.32
C VAL A 640 -18.49 -19.98 12.04
N SER A 641 -17.66 -20.98 11.72
CA SER A 641 -18.08 -22.34 11.33
C SER A 641 -16.98 -23.34 11.66
#